data_AF-A0A7C6YBG7-F1
#
_entry.id   AF-A0A7C6YBG7-F1
#
_cell.length_a   1.000
_cell.length_b   1.000
_cell.length_c   1.000
_cell.angle_alpha   90.00
_cell.angle_beta   90.00
_cell.angle_gamma   90.00
#
_symmetry.space_group_name_H-M   'P 1'
#
loop_
_entity.id
_entity.type
_entity.pdbx_description
1 polymer ?
#
loop_
_entity_poly.entity_id
_entity_poly.type
_entity_poly.pdbx_seq_one_letter_code
_entity_poly.pdbx_strand_id
1 'polypeptide(L)'
;MAKLDKLKTKNVKGRYIPIFELHPILKEMWDFDKNIGINPDDYSKSSELTVYWKCDKGHSYPMTIRRRIDTLEKGCPKCNIEQRCKEVKFDDRLSTRFPGIAKEFDIIKNNDITADQIHFGSQKVYWWICPKGHSYEAKVSYRTLRGHGCPYCSGYKVTKEESFGSKFPKLLEEWDYSKNEKSPFTISSGSEYKAWWKCPNGHSYQRRIHAKLKSRECPICKGIIANPDNCLATTNPDLLKEWDYDRNQPLNPNNLLRGSHKKVWWICPNGHSYKTTIYTRAIFGTGCPICDAEKRTSFPEQAIGFYLEKFTDVLYRHKIGKTEIDVFLPKLAIGIEYDGSFYHKGSENEKRELRKNNFLKTNGILLIRVKEHKDKRITLNCKKTDYGYAINTPYSQAYLFVKELMDCIATVIETEKGYNYSFDVNIERDRGTILERYNTNFKANSVAIKKPIGIKKWDYSKNGNVDPNTIPVSSKKRFFWKCPTCGYEWEGAVENLTDTLTCAKCVHGVKMAKHAKSISKRKGYSLAEQHPGILKEWDYDKNQSIDPKNITPGSNKKAWWKCSNCGYEWESPIKVRVKGHSCPKCAIQRASVAKFKKVINIETGEIFNSIMEAADKYNIGRTSITACLNGRSKTAGGYHWKYVD
;
A
#
# COMPACT_ATOMS: atom_id res chain seq x y z
N MET A 1 -9.06 61.38 14.74
CA MET A 1 -10.21 61.67 13.86
C MET A 1 -11.42 60.87 14.32
N ALA A 2 -12.53 61.57 14.56
CA ALA A 2 -13.94 61.10 14.61
C ALA A 2 -14.32 60.13 15.77
N LYS A 3 -15.45 60.26 16.47
CA LYS A 3 -16.73 60.93 16.20
C LYS A 3 -17.31 61.53 17.49
N LEU A 4 -17.94 62.70 17.38
CA LEU A 4 -18.94 63.16 18.34
C LEU A 4 -20.08 62.14 18.42
N ASP A 5 -20.55 61.80 19.62
CA ASP A 5 -22.00 61.67 19.80
C ASP A 5 -22.46 62.06 21.20
N LYS A 6 -23.63 62.67 21.21
CA LYS A 6 -24.23 63.52 22.24
C LYS A 6 -24.87 62.72 23.36
N LEU A 7 -24.65 63.12 24.60
CA LEU A 7 -25.66 63.02 25.66
C LEU A 7 -25.66 64.33 26.48
N LYS A 8 -26.63 65.20 26.21
CA LYS A 8 -26.85 66.45 26.94
C LYS A 8 -28.09 66.29 27.84
N THR A 9 -27.93 66.34 29.16
CA THR A 9 -29.04 66.78 30.04
C THR A 9 -28.99 68.31 30.09
N LYS A 10 -29.89 68.96 29.35
CA LYS A 10 -30.07 70.42 29.35
C LYS A 10 -31.12 70.80 30.41
N ASN A 11 -30.86 71.89 31.14
CA ASN A 11 -31.91 72.65 31.84
C ASN A 11 -32.81 73.35 30.80
N VAL A 12 -34.04 73.72 31.19
CA VAL A 12 -35.07 74.47 30.44
C VAL A 12 -34.54 75.66 29.59
N LYS A 13 -33.37 76.26 29.89
CA LYS A 13 -32.73 77.31 29.08
C LYS A 13 -31.57 76.86 28.17
N GLY A 14 -31.36 75.56 27.98
CA GLY A 14 -30.46 75.03 26.95
C GLY A 14 -28.95 75.13 27.18
N ARG A 15 -28.49 75.62 28.35
CA ARG A 15 -27.08 75.58 28.77
C ARG A 15 -26.72 74.26 29.47
N TYR A 16 -25.44 73.90 29.33
CA TYR A 16 -24.80 72.76 29.99
C TYR A 16 -24.70 73.01 31.49
N ILE A 17 -24.90 71.98 32.33
CA ILE A 17 -24.65 72.06 33.76
C ILE A 17 -23.25 71.46 34.00
N PRO A 18 -22.27 72.26 34.43
CA PRO A 18 -20.94 71.79 34.85
C PRO A 18 -21.00 70.63 35.84
N ILE A 19 -20.02 69.69 35.78
CA ILE A 19 -20.04 68.52 36.68
C ILE A 19 -20.05 68.87 38.16
N PHE A 20 -19.38 69.95 38.57
CA PHE A 20 -19.33 70.35 39.98
C PHE A 20 -20.61 71.04 40.46
N GLU A 21 -21.37 71.66 39.56
CA GLU A 21 -22.71 72.16 39.91
C GLU A 21 -23.69 71.01 40.14
N LEU A 22 -23.55 69.93 39.37
CA LEU A 22 -24.42 68.76 39.51
C LEU A 22 -24.05 67.89 40.73
N HIS A 23 -22.76 67.72 40.99
CA HIS A 23 -22.24 66.92 42.11
C HIS A 23 -21.08 67.63 42.79
N PRO A 24 -21.35 68.54 43.76
CA PRO A 24 -20.32 69.34 44.43
C PRO A 24 -19.19 68.52 45.06
N ILE A 25 -19.50 67.33 45.59
CA ILE A 25 -18.53 66.41 46.19
C ILE A 25 -17.41 66.00 45.24
N LEU A 26 -17.65 65.99 43.93
CA LEU A 26 -16.62 65.66 42.94
C LEU A 26 -15.49 66.68 42.91
N LYS A 27 -15.75 67.93 43.33
CA LYS A 27 -14.72 68.97 43.43
C LYS A 27 -13.67 68.62 44.48
N GLU A 28 -14.11 68.06 45.61
CA GLU A 28 -13.22 67.59 46.68
C GLU A 28 -12.43 66.35 46.26
N MET A 29 -12.99 65.56 45.35
CA MET A 29 -12.36 64.36 44.82
C MET A 29 -11.48 64.60 43.58
N TRP A 30 -11.41 65.83 43.06
CA TRP A 30 -10.66 66.13 41.84
C TRP A 30 -9.17 66.32 42.14
N ASP A 31 -8.30 65.62 41.42
CA ASP A 31 -6.85 65.76 41.58
C ASP A 31 -6.33 66.93 40.73
N PHE A 32 -6.35 68.14 41.29
CA PHE A 32 -5.94 69.37 40.58
C PHE A 32 -4.46 69.34 40.15
N ASP A 33 -3.60 68.65 40.91
CA ASP A 33 -2.17 68.56 40.60
C ASP A 33 -1.91 67.68 39.36
N LYS A 34 -2.78 66.72 39.08
CA LYS A 34 -2.62 65.79 37.94
C LYS A 34 -3.52 66.08 36.75
N ASN A 35 -4.55 66.88 36.94
CA ASN A 35 -5.46 67.31 35.87
C ASN A 35 -5.13 68.73 35.39
N ILE A 36 -3.85 69.14 35.42
CA ILE A 36 -3.40 70.46 34.96
C ILE A 36 -3.85 70.69 33.51
N GLY A 37 -4.46 71.84 33.25
CA GLY A 37 -4.95 72.22 31.91
C GLY A 37 -6.33 71.66 31.55
N ILE A 38 -6.98 70.89 32.43
CA ILE A 38 -8.34 70.40 32.24
C ILE A 38 -9.29 71.24 33.10
N ASN A 39 -10.16 72.03 32.47
CA ASN A 39 -11.20 72.75 33.21
C ASN A 39 -12.40 71.81 33.46
N PRO A 40 -12.73 71.47 34.72
CA PRO A 40 -13.81 70.54 35.03
C PRO A 40 -15.18 71.03 34.55
N ASP A 41 -15.38 72.36 34.48
CA ASP A 41 -16.66 72.96 34.12
C ASP A 41 -17.04 72.76 32.63
N ASP A 42 -16.09 72.33 31.80
CA ASP A 42 -16.31 72.00 30.40
C ASP A 42 -16.97 70.61 30.21
N TYR A 43 -17.02 69.80 31.27
CA TYR A 43 -17.45 68.40 31.22
C TYR A 43 -18.78 68.15 31.96
N SER A 44 -19.48 67.09 31.56
CA SER A 44 -20.81 66.71 32.06
C SER A 44 -20.75 65.30 32.60
N LYS A 45 -21.82 64.91 33.31
CA LYS A 45 -21.94 63.60 33.93
C LYS A 45 -21.76 62.41 32.98
N SER A 46 -21.94 62.58 31.68
CA SER A 46 -21.78 61.53 30.66
C SER A 46 -20.41 61.52 29.98
N SER A 47 -19.47 62.35 30.43
CA SER A 47 -18.14 62.41 29.83
C SER A 47 -17.36 61.11 30.05
N GLU A 48 -16.85 60.53 28.96
CA GLU A 48 -15.93 59.38 28.97
C GLU A 48 -14.46 59.82 29.13
N LEU A 49 -14.21 61.11 29.36
CA LEU A 49 -12.85 61.60 29.63
C LEU A 49 -12.33 60.98 30.94
N THR A 50 -11.15 60.36 30.85
CA THR A 50 -10.43 59.83 32.01
C THR A 50 -9.63 60.95 32.66
N VAL A 51 -9.90 61.18 33.94
CA VAL A 51 -9.22 62.18 34.77
C VAL A 51 -8.76 61.52 36.07
N TYR A 52 -7.87 62.18 36.79
CA TYR A 52 -7.38 61.69 38.08
C TYR A 52 -8.30 62.14 39.22
N TRP A 53 -8.66 61.18 40.07
CA TRP A 53 -9.45 61.40 41.29
C TRP A 53 -8.57 61.17 42.50
N LYS A 54 -8.74 61.99 43.53
CA LYS A 54 -8.04 61.93 44.81
C LYS A 54 -9.05 61.61 45.91
N CYS A 55 -8.78 60.62 46.74
CA CYS A 55 -9.60 60.35 47.93
C CYS A 55 -9.03 61.03 49.18
N ASP A 56 -9.81 61.01 50.26
CA ASP A 56 -9.46 61.45 51.61
C ASP A 56 -8.12 60.88 52.15
N LYS A 57 -7.83 59.62 51.87
CA LYS A 57 -6.54 58.95 52.18
C LYS A 57 -5.38 59.35 51.25
N GLY A 58 -5.58 60.29 50.34
CA GLY A 58 -4.55 60.80 49.43
C GLY A 58 -4.31 59.96 48.17
N HIS A 59 -5.06 58.87 47.95
CA HIS A 59 -4.89 58.04 46.76
C HIS A 59 -5.36 58.76 45.50
N SER A 60 -4.42 58.94 44.57
CA SER A 60 -4.69 59.44 43.22
C SER A 60 -4.84 58.27 42.23
N TYR A 61 -5.92 58.24 41.44
CA TYR A 61 -6.21 57.17 40.48
C TYR A 61 -6.99 57.66 39.24
N PRO A 62 -6.69 57.13 38.04
CA PRO A 62 -7.41 57.52 36.81
C PRO A 62 -8.76 56.81 36.71
N MET A 63 -9.82 57.57 36.37
CA MET A 63 -11.14 57.02 36.05
C MET A 63 -11.94 57.98 35.17
N THR A 64 -12.84 57.46 34.32
CA THR A 64 -13.74 58.32 33.55
C THR A 64 -14.70 59.09 34.46
N ILE A 65 -15.05 60.32 34.06
CA ILE A 65 -16.00 61.17 34.80
C ILE A 65 -17.34 60.46 35.00
N ARG A 66 -17.89 59.88 33.93
CA ARG A 66 -19.11 59.07 34.01
C ARG A 66 -19.01 57.94 35.02
N ARG A 67 -17.95 57.13 34.93
CA ARG A 67 -17.80 55.96 35.81
C ARG A 67 -17.58 56.37 37.27
N ARG A 68 -16.88 57.49 37.52
CA ARG A 68 -16.74 57.99 38.89
C ARG A 68 -18.09 58.35 39.50
N ILE A 69 -18.95 59.01 38.72
CA ILE A 69 -20.32 59.37 39.15
C ILE A 69 -21.14 58.11 39.42
N ASP A 70 -21.18 57.17 38.47
CA ASP A 70 -21.93 55.90 38.61
C ASP A 70 -21.45 55.03 39.79
N THR A 71 -20.25 55.31 40.31
CA THR A 71 -19.63 54.55 41.41
C THR A 71 -19.28 55.41 42.61
N LEU A 72 -19.94 56.57 42.77
CA LEU A 72 -19.71 57.50 43.88
C LEU A 72 -19.74 56.79 45.24
N GLU A 73 -20.77 55.99 45.48
CA GLU A 73 -21.00 55.22 46.72
C GLU A 73 -19.97 54.09 46.95
N LYS A 74 -19.28 53.60 45.92
CA LYS A 74 -18.30 52.50 46.04
C LYS A 74 -16.94 52.94 46.56
N GLY A 75 -16.72 54.25 46.73
CA GLY A 75 -15.48 54.81 47.27
C GLY A 75 -14.24 54.61 46.38
N CYS A 76 -13.06 54.78 46.96
CA CYS A 76 -11.77 54.68 46.26
C CYS A 76 -11.41 53.21 45.95
N PRO A 77 -11.13 52.86 44.68
CA PRO A 77 -10.71 51.51 44.31
C PRO A 77 -9.42 51.05 44.99
N LYS A 78 -8.48 51.97 45.23
CA LYS A 78 -7.21 51.67 45.93
C LYS A 78 -7.47 51.33 47.40
N CYS A 79 -8.30 52.11 48.10
CA CYS A 79 -8.72 51.79 49.46
C CYS A 79 -9.42 50.43 49.55
N ASN A 80 -10.26 50.08 48.57
CA ASN A 80 -10.95 48.79 48.54
C ASN A 80 -10.02 47.60 48.23
N ILE A 81 -8.93 47.83 47.51
CA ILE A 81 -7.86 46.83 47.29
C ILE A 81 -7.07 46.64 48.58
N GLU A 82 -6.70 47.74 49.24
CA GLU A 82 -5.98 47.70 50.52
C GLU A 82 -6.80 47.00 51.62
N GLN A 83 -8.12 47.23 51.69
CA GLN A 83 -9.02 46.51 52.60
C GLN A 83 -9.20 45.01 52.26
N ARG A 84 -8.89 44.59 51.02
CA ARG A 84 -8.97 43.19 50.56
C ARG A 84 -7.69 42.38 50.80
N CYS A 85 -6.56 43.04 50.99
CA CYS A 85 -5.29 42.39 51.32
C CYS A 85 -5.18 42.19 52.84
N LYS A 86 -5.85 41.18 53.41
CA LYS A 86 -5.56 40.77 54.80
C LYS A 86 -4.14 40.20 54.87
N GLU A 87 -3.35 40.69 55.83
CA GLU A 87 -2.03 40.17 56.17
C GLU A 87 -2.04 38.65 56.31
N VAL A 88 -0.99 37.98 55.80
CA VAL A 88 -0.80 36.54 56.02
C VAL A 88 -0.64 36.30 57.52
N LYS A 89 -1.53 35.48 58.09
CA LYS A 89 -1.47 35.07 59.51
C LYS A 89 -0.07 34.60 59.86
N PHE A 90 0.42 34.94 61.05
CA PHE A 90 1.78 34.67 61.49
C PHE A 90 2.22 33.21 61.25
N ASP A 91 1.38 32.23 61.60
CA ASP A 91 1.65 30.78 61.44
C ASP A 91 1.62 30.28 60.00
N ASP A 92 1.05 31.08 59.08
CA ASP A 92 0.90 30.75 57.67
C ASP A 92 1.98 31.42 56.80
N ARG A 93 2.85 32.25 57.40
CA ARG A 93 3.96 32.91 56.69
C ARG A 93 5.04 31.90 56.30
N LEU A 94 5.63 32.09 55.12
CA LEU A 94 6.71 31.25 54.61
C LEU A 94 7.93 31.27 55.55
N SER A 95 8.28 32.45 56.07
CA SER A 95 9.35 32.67 57.05
C SER A 95 9.13 31.92 58.36
N THR A 96 7.91 31.96 58.91
CA THR A 96 7.57 31.31 60.17
C THR A 96 7.56 29.79 60.04
N ARG A 97 6.87 29.26 59.02
CA ARG A 97 6.64 27.81 58.91
C ARG A 97 7.80 27.06 58.23
N PHE A 98 8.57 27.74 57.37
CA PHE A 98 9.69 27.15 56.64
C PHE A 98 10.92 28.09 56.63
N PRO A 99 11.54 28.37 57.80
CA PRO A 99 12.62 29.35 57.92
C PRO A 99 13.84 29.02 57.06
N GLY A 100 14.16 27.73 56.87
CA GLY A 100 15.25 27.30 55.99
C GLY A 100 15.01 27.63 54.51
N ILE A 101 13.78 27.46 54.03
CA ILE A 101 13.37 27.77 52.65
C ILE A 101 13.24 29.28 52.45
N ALA A 102 12.76 30.00 53.46
CA ALA A 102 12.65 31.46 53.43
C ALA A 102 14.01 32.15 53.21
N LYS A 103 15.11 31.59 53.73
CA LYS A 103 16.48 32.07 53.46
C LYS A 103 16.89 31.97 51.98
N GLU A 104 16.26 31.08 51.22
CA GLU A 104 16.50 30.95 49.79
C GLU A 104 15.61 31.86 48.94
N PHE A 105 14.74 32.68 49.53
CA PHE A 105 13.87 33.59 48.80
C PHE A 105 14.65 34.82 48.32
N ASP A 106 14.66 35.09 47.02
CA ASP A 106 15.45 36.18 46.43
C ASP A 106 14.65 37.50 46.51
N ILE A 107 14.83 38.24 47.61
CA ILE A 107 14.08 39.47 47.92
C ILE A 107 14.26 40.51 46.80
N ILE A 108 15.49 40.69 46.32
CA ILE A 108 15.83 41.70 45.31
C ILE A 108 15.11 41.39 43.98
N LYS A 109 15.20 40.14 43.49
CA LYS A 109 14.53 39.76 42.23
C LYS A 109 13.01 39.69 42.34
N ASN A 110 12.48 39.65 43.55
CA ASN A 110 11.05 39.67 43.81
C ASN A 110 10.53 41.06 44.21
N ASN A 111 11.27 42.13 43.86
CA ASN A 111 10.88 43.53 44.11
C ASN A 111 10.63 43.83 45.60
N ASP A 112 11.58 43.42 46.45
CA ASP A 112 11.59 43.66 47.90
C ASP A 112 10.43 43.02 48.69
N ILE A 113 9.68 42.11 48.05
CA ILE A 113 8.72 41.26 48.75
C ILE A 113 9.48 40.31 49.69
N THR A 114 9.10 40.29 50.96
CA THR A 114 9.73 39.40 51.96
C THR A 114 8.94 38.10 52.13
N ALA A 115 9.61 37.06 52.63
CA ALA A 115 8.97 35.79 52.93
C ALA A 115 7.85 35.90 53.98
N ASP A 116 7.86 36.92 54.84
CA ASP A 116 6.81 37.19 55.83
C ASP A 116 5.47 37.57 55.20
N GLN A 117 5.49 38.09 53.97
CA GLN A 117 4.32 38.54 53.25
C GLN A 117 3.68 37.40 52.42
N ILE A 118 4.29 36.22 52.41
CA ILE A 118 3.94 35.12 51.52
C ILE A 118 3.38 33.93 52.30
N HIS A 119 2.17 33.48 51.93
CA HIS A 119 1.60 32.24 52.45
C HIS A 119 2.38 31.02 51.95
N PHE A 120 2.78 30.09 52.84
CA PHE A 120 3.65 28.94 52.49
C PHE A 120 3.08 28.03 51.39
N GLY A 121 1.74 27.94 51.27
CA GLY A 121 1.04 27.16 50.25
C GLY A 121 0.79 27.86 48.91
N SER A 122 1.32 29.07 48.72
CA SER A 122 1.05 29.89 47.53
C SER A 122 1.44 29.18 46.22
N GLN A 123 0.61 29.34 45.19
CA GLN A 123 0.87 28.84 43.83
C GLN A 123 1.61 29.84 42.95
N LYS A 124 1.93 31.03 43.47
CA LYS A 124 2.70 32.05 42.76
C LYS A 124 4.15 31.62 42.58
N VAL A 125 4.72 31.97 41.44
CA VAL A 125 6.12 31.75 41.09
C VAL A 125 6.93 32.96 41.58
N TYR A 126 8.03 32.67 42.26
CA TYR A 126 9.00 33.67 42.72
C TYR A 126 10.41 33.22 42.39
N TRP A 127 11.35 34.17 42.43
CA TRP A 127 12.77 33.92 42.35
C TRP A 127 13.33 33.39 43.66
N TRP A 128 14.24 32.42 43.54
CA TRP A 128 14.94 31.79 44.64
C TRP A 128 16.42 31.72 44.34
N ILE A 129 17.25 31.73 45.38
CA ILE A 129 18.68 31.50 45.33
C ILE A 129 19.06 30.42 46.33
N CYS A 130 19.59 29.29 45.84
CA CYS A 130 20.02 28.21 46.74
C CYS A 130 21.38 28.52 47.40
N PRO A 131 21.79 27.78 48.44
CA PRO A 131 23.09 27.98 49.12
C PRO A 131 24.32 27.87 48.22
N LYS A 132 24.22 27.16 47.08
CA LYS A 132 25.29 27.08 46.07
C LYS A 132 25.27 28.25 45.06
N GLY A 133 24.44 29.27 45.27
CA GLY A 133 24.34 30.46 44.42
C GLY A 133 23.45 30.34 43.18
N HIS A 134 22.86 29.18 42.90
CA HIS A 134 21.98 29.04 41.73
C HIS A 134 20.67 29.83 41.90
N SER A 135 20.38 30.72 40.94
CA SER A 135 19.14 31.50 40.88
C SER A 135 18.10 30.84 39.96
N TYR A 136 16.86 30.65 40.44
CA TYR A 136 15.79 29.97 39.70
C TYR A 136 14.39 30.40 40.13
N GLU A 137 13.44 30.28 39.21
CA GLU A 137 12.03 30.48 39.48
C GLU A 137 11.34 29.18 39.89
N ALA A 138 10.51 29.24 40.93
CA ALA A 138 9.67 28.12 41.37
C ALA A 138 8.43 28.62 42.12
N LYS A 139 7.38 27.79 42.14
CA LYS A 139 6.19 28.03 42.98
C LYS A 139 6.53 27.86 44.46
N VAL A 140 5.95 28.68 45.35
CA VAL A 140 6.17 28.56 46.80
C VAL A 140 5.78 27.17 47.30
N SER A 141 4.60 26.67 46.92
CA SER A 141 4.12 25.33 47.28
C SER A 141 5.02 24.19 46.81
N TYR A 142 5.83 24.39 45.76
CA TYR A 142 6.77 23.39 45.28
C TYR A 142 7.99 23.31 46.20
N ARG A 143 8.45 24.46 46.69
CA ARG A 143 9.57 24.56 47.63
C ARG A 143 9.21 24.04 49.02
N THR A 144 7.98 24.31 49.47
CA THR A 144 7.48 23.96 50.81
C THR A 144 6.82 22.59 50.84
N LEU A 145 5.58 22.48 50.38
CA LEU A 145 4.73 21.29 50.53
C LEU A 145 5.19 20.09 49.71
N ARG A 146 5.82 20.32 48.56
CA ARG A 146 6.34 19.23 47.70
C ARG A 146 7.83 18.95 47.88
N GLY A 147 8.54 19.77 48.66
CA GLY A 147 9.97 19.59 48.95
C GLY A 147 10.90 19.64 47.74
N HIS A 148 10.51 20.28 46.63
CA HIS A 148 11.39 20.45 45.47
C HIS A 148 12.50 21.46 45.80
N GLY A 149 13.75 20.99 45.75
CA GLY A 149 14.94 21.82 45.91
C GLY A 149 15.37 22.51 44.61
N CYS A 150 16.61 23.00 44.60
CA CYS A 150 17.19 23.66 43.44
C CYS A 150 17.27 22.72 42.22
N PRO A 151 16.73 23.12 41.05
CA PRO A 151 16.75 22.29 39.85
C PRO A 151 18.17 22.10 39.29
N TYR A 152 19.09 23.01 39.57
CA TYR A 152 20.49 22.88 39.16
C TYR A 152 21.26 21.90 40.07
N CYS A 153 21.07 21.99 41.39
CA CYS A 153 21.71 21.07 42.35
C CYS A 153 21.25 19.62 42.17
N SER A 154 19.99 19.42 41.80
CA SER A 154 19.42 18.08 41.52
C SER A 154 19.78 17.55 40.13
N GLY A 155 20.46 18.33 39.28
CA GLY A 155 20.80 17.95 37.91
C GLY A 155 19.63 17.99 36.93
N TYR A 156 18.43 18.45 37.36
CA TYR A 156 17.27 18.60 36.48
C TYR A 156 17.45 19.73 35.45
N LYS A 157 18.11 20.81 35.85
CA LYS A 157 18.60 21.88 34.96
C LYS A 157 20.12 21.89 34.95
N VAL A 158 20.69 22.32 33.84
CA VAL A 158 22.14 22.45 33.64
C VAL A 158 22.53 23.90 33.86
N THR A 159 23.65 24.16 34.53
CA THR A 159 24.18 25.53 34.63
C THR A 159 24.67 26.02 33.27
N LYS A 160 24.88 27.32 33.13
CA LYS A 160 25.35 27.89 31.87
C LYS A 160 26.70 27.29 31.48
N GLU A 161 27.60 27.11 32.43
CA GLU A 161 28.96 26.58 32.27
C GLU A 161 28.94 25.10 31.87
N GLU A 162 28.00 24.33 32.43
CA GLU A 162 27.86 22.90 32.19
C GLU A 162 27.05 22.56 30.93
N SER A 163 26.46 23.57 30.29
CA SER A 163 25.64 23.39 29.10
C SER A 163 26.46 22.95 27.88
N PHE A 164 25.79 22.28 26.95
CA PHE A 164 26.35 21.85 25.68
C PHE A 164 26.95 23.03 24.91
N GLY A 165 26.23 24.15 24.85
CA GLY A 165 26.68 25.34 24.13
C GLY A 165 27.97 25.95 24.71
N SER A 166 28.11 25.96 26.04
CA SER A 166 29.33 26.47 26.68
C SER A 166 30.50 25.49 26.59
N LYS A 167 30.25 24.18 26.70
CA LYS A 167 31.30 23.14 26.63
C LYS A 167 31.81 22.89 25.21
N PHE A 168 30.97 23.08 24.19
CA PHE A 168 31.29 22.76 22.80
C PHE A 168 31.00 23.92 21.83
N PRO A 169 31.64 25.09 22.01
CA PRO A 169 31.31 26.31 21.25
C PRO A 169 31.52 26.13 19.73
N LYS A 170 32.54 25.37 19.30
CA LYS A 170 32.79 25.09 17.88
C LYS A 170 31.64 24.34 17.19
N LEU A 171 30.89 23.52 17.93
CA LEU A 171 29.75 22.79 17.36
C LEU A 171 28.52 23.67 17.18
N LEU A 172 28.52 24.90 17.73
CA LEU A 172 27.44 25.86 17.53
C LEU A 172 27.41 26.43 16.10
N GLU A 173 28.53 26.37 15.37
CA GLU A 173 28.58 26.68 13.94
C GLU A 173 27.66 25.75 13.12
N GLU A 174 27.47 24.52 13.58
CA GLU A 174 26.56 23.55 12.97
C GLU A 174 25.17 23.53 13.61
N TRP A 175 24.87 24.35 14.63
CA TRP A 175 23.57 24.34 15.30
C TRP A 175 22.52 25.09 14.48
N ASP A 176 21.40 24.45 14.15
CA ASP A 176 20.31 25.11 13.42
C ASP A 176 19.39 25.86 14.40
N TYR A 177 19.68 27.14 14.66
CA TYR A 177 18.90 27.98 15.57
C TYR A 177 17.46 28.19 15.13
N SER A 178 17.16 28.06 13.84
CA SER A 178 15.80 28.26 13.31
C SER A 178 14.89 27.05 13.53
N LYS A 179 15.47 25.85 13.60
CA LYS A 179 14.72 24.59 13.75
C LYS A 179 14.75 23.99 15.15
N ASN A 180 15.58 24.51 16.04
CA ASN A 180 15.67 24.03 17.42
C ASN A 180 14.90 24.96 18.37
N GLU A 181 13.90 24.40 19.04
CA GLU A 181 13.15 25.11 20.08
C GLU A 181 13.98 25.34 21.36
N LYS A 182 14.87 24.40 21.69
CA LYS A 182 15.70 24.48 22.91
C LYS A 182 17.01 25.19 22.62
N SER A 183 17.40 26.08 23.53
CA SER A 183 18.72 26.71 23.49
C SER A 183 19.83 25.69 23.79
N PRO A 184 20.95 25.68 23.04
CA PRO A 184 22.09 24.82 23.34
C PRO A 184 22.69 25.13 24.72
N PHE A 185 22.42 26.31 25.29
CA PHE A 185 22.86 26.72 26.62
C PHE A 185 21.98 26.21 27.77
N THR A 186 20.93 25.42 27.47
CA THR A 186 20.03 24.81 28.47
C THR A 186 20.08 23.27 28.47
N ILE A 187 20.95 22.69 27.65
CA ILE A 187 21.00 21.24 27.37
C ILE A 187 22.32 20.67 27.88
N SER A 188 22.33 19.49 28.48
CA SER A 188 23.58 18.81 28.87
C SER A 188 24.20 18.05 27.69
N SER A 189 25.51 17.83 27.76
CA SER A 189 26.25 17.01 26.78
C SER A 189 25.77 15.55 26.70
N GLY A 190 25.20 15.01 27.78
CA GLY A 190 24.59 13.68 27.86
C GLY A 190 23.13 13.61 27.40
N SER A 191 22.54 14.73 26.93
CA SER A 191 21.12 14.78 26.62
C SER A 191 20.71 13.85 25.47
N GLU A 192 19.53 13.24 25.61
CA GLU A 192 18.82 12.50 24.56
C GLU A 192 18.12 13.42 23.54
N TYR A 193 18.20 14.74 23.72
CA TYR A 193 17.56 15.70 22.82
C TYR A 193 18.08 15.55 21.39
N LYS A 194 17.16 15.35 20.42
CA LYS A 194 17.44 15.31 18.99
C LYS A 194 17.45 16.75 18.44
N ALA A 195 18.62 17.34 18.36
CA ALA A 195 18.80 18.66 17.77
C ALA A 195 18.90 18.58 16.25
N TRP A 196 18.47 19.64 15.57
CA TRP A 196 18.76 19.92 14.18
C TRP A 196 20.15 20.52 14.02
N TRP A 197 20.88 20.01 13.04
CA TRP A 197 22.23 20.44 12.69
C TRP A 197 22.26 20.84 11.22
N LYS A 198 23.10 21.82 10.88
CA LYS A 198 23.39 22.23 9.52
C LYS A 198 24.90 22.13 9.29
N CYS A 199 25.35 21.21 8.44
CA CYS A 199 26.78 21.06 8.18
C CYS A 199 27.30 22.16 7.22
N PRO A 200 28.64 22.31 7.07
CA PRO A 200 29.24 23.30 6.16
C PRO A 200 28.80 23.16 4.69
N ASN A 201 28.49 21.94 4.24
CA ASN A 201 27.96 21.68 2.89
C ASN A 201 26.45 22.01 2.77
N GLY A 202 25.85 22.66 3.78
CA GLY A 202 24.46 23.11 3.77
C GLY A 202 23.42 22.06 4.15
N HIS A 203 23.79 20.80 4.38
CA HIS A 203 22.84 19.75 4.71
C HIS A 203 22.24 19.89 6.11
N SER A 204 20.91 19.81 6.21
CA SER A 204 20.15 19.87 7.47
C SER A 204 19.74 18.46 7.91
N TYR A 205 20.07 18.06 9.14
CA TYR A 205 19.79 16.72 9.68
C TYR A 205 19.59 16.73 11.20
N GLN A 206 18.83 15.76 11.71
CA GLN A 206 18.66 15.59 13.16
C GLN A 206 19.64 14.56 13.73
N ARG A 207 20.19 14.87 14.91
CA ARG A 207 21.00 13.92 15.70
C ARG A 207 20.91 14.25 17.18
N ARG A 208 20.95 13.21 18.02
CA ARG A 208 21.03 13.37 19.48
C ARG A 208 22.32 14.08 19.88
N ILE A 209 22.30 14.93 20.91
CA ILE A 209 23.49 15.66 21.39
C ILE A 209 24.66 14.71 21.65
N HIS A 210 24.47 13.69 22.50
CA HIS A 210 25.55 12.76 22.84
C HIS A 210 26.08 11.98 21.61
N ALA A 211 25.23 11.73 20.60
CA ALA A 211 25.63 11.03 19.38
C ALA A 211 26.44 11.93 18.43
N LYS A 212 26.14 13.24 18.39
CA LYS A 212 26.94 14.23 17.64
C LYS A 212 28.35 14.37 18.23
N LEU A 213 28.50 14.19 19.55
CA LEU A 213 29.82 14.18 20.19
C LEU A 213 30.66 12.95 19.81
N LYS A 214 30.03 11.78 19.61
CA LYS A 214 30.72 10.55 19.15
C LYS A 214 31.08 10.58 17.67
N SER A 215 30.21 11.12 16.83
CA SER A 215 30.44 11.25 15.38
C SER A 215 30.04 12.64 14.92
N ARG A 216 31.03 13.41 14.49
CA ARG A 216 30.86 14.79 14.03
C ARG A 216 30.44 14.88 12.57
N GLU A 217 30.64 13.81 11.81
CA GLU A 217 30.44 13.79 10.37
C GLU A 217 28.95 13.86 10.00
N CYS A 218 28.67 14.66 8.96
CA CYS A 218 27.33 14.78 8.40
C CYS A 218 26.90 13.44 7.76
N PRO A 219 25.78 12.83 8.20
CA PRO A 219 25.33 11.55 7.67
C PRO A 219 24.88 11.63 6.21
N ILE A 220 24.47 12.82 5.75
CA ILE A 220 24.11 13.04 4.35
C ILE A 220 25.38 13.09 3.49
N CYS A 221 26.40 13.86 3.89
CA CYS A 221 27.70 13.89 3.19
C CYS A 221 28.36 12.50 3.10
N LYS A 222 28.19 11.66 4.13
CA LYS A 222 28.69 10.28 4.15
C LYS A 222 27.85 9.29 3.34
N GLY A 223 26.76 9.72 2.73
CA GLY A 223 25.85 8.84 2.00
C GLY A 223 25.15 7.82 2.90
N ILE A 224 24.94 8.14 4.18
CA ILE A 224 24.19 7.31 5.14
C ILE A 224 22.70 7.67 5.12
N ILE A 225 22.39 8.94 4.82
CA ILE A 225 21.01 9.44 4.64
C ILE A 225 20.83 9.90 3.20
N ALA A 226 19.68 9.58 2.62
CA ALA A 226 19.30 9.99 1.27
C ALA A 226 19.07 11.51 1.19
N ASN A 227 19.53 12.13 0.11
CA ASN A 227 19.26 13.50 -0.31
C ASN A 227 18.96 13.48 -1.83
N PRO A 228 18.55 14.63 -2.43
CA PRO A 228 18.27 14.69 -3.87
C PRO A 228 19.43 14.25 -4.78
N ASP A 229 20.68 14.32 -4.32
CA ASP A 229 21.86 13.99 -5.15
C ASP A 229 22.26 12.51 -5.07
N ASN A 230 21.92 11.82 -3.99
CA ASN A 230 22.39 10.45 -3.71
C ASN A 230 21.25 9.42 -3.53
N CYS A 231 19.99 9.85 -3.64
CA CYS A 231 18.86 8.96 -3.51
C CYS A 231 18.78 7.95 -4.67
N LEU A 232 18.04 6.86 -4.45
CA LEU A 232 17.87 5.78 -5.41
C LEU A 232 17.28 6.30 -6.73
N ALA A 233 16.39 7.29 -6.67
CA ALA A 233 15.80 7.89 -7.85
C ALA A 233 16.84 8.58 -8.73
N THR A 234 17.77 9.32 -8.11
CA THR A 234 18.84 10.02 -8.81
C THR A 234 19.95 9.07 -9.28
N THR A 235 20.35 8.10 -8.45
CA THR A 235 21.48 7.21 -8.78
C THR A 235 21.09 6.03 -9.64
N ASN A 236 19.81 5.64 -9.69
CA ASN A 236 19.32 4.47 -10.42
C ASN A 236 17.94 4.73 -11.08
N PRO A 237 17.80 5.74 -11.95
CA PRO A 237 16.52 6.12 -12.55
C PRO A 237 15.90 4.99 -13.37
N ASP A 238 16.71 4.22 -14.12
CA ASP A 238 16.21 3.09 -14.91
C ASP A 238 15.61 1.98 -14.05
N LEU A 239 16.14 1.80 -12.83
CA LEU A 239 15.65 0.77 -11.93
C LEU A 239 14.25 1.09 -11.39
N LEU A 240 13.86 2.36 -11.39
CA LEU A 240 12.51 2.77 -10.99
C LEU A 240 11.41 2.29 -11.93
N LYS A 241 11.75 1.93 -13.18
CA LYS A 241 10.81 1.26 -14.11
C LYS A 241 10.29 -0.05 -13.53
N GLU A 242 11.09 -0.70 -12.69
CA GLU A 242 10.74 -1.96 -12.01
C GLU A 242 10.23 -1.75 -10.58
N TRP A 243 10.09 -0.51 -10.09
CA TRP A 243 9.59 -0.25 -8.74
C TRP A 243 8.08 -0.44 -8.67
N ASP A 244 7.60 -1.26 -7.73
CA ASP A 244 6.17 -1.45 -7.49
C ASP A 244 5.63 -0.34 -6.57
N TYR A 245 5.13 0.75 -7.17
CA TYR A 245 4.70 1.95 -6.43
C TYR A 245 3.51 1.70 -5.50
N ASP A 246 2.61 0.78 -5.86
CA ASP A 246 1.42 0.48 -5.06
C ASP A 246 1.80 -0.35 -3.83
N ARG A 247 2.59 -1.42 -4.02
CA ARG A 247 2.97 -2.32 -2.92
C ARG A 247 4.04 -1.74 -2.00
N ASN A 248 4.75 -0.72 -2.43
CA ASN A 248 5.79 -0.09 -1.63
C ASN A 248 5.31 1.12 -0.83
N GLN A 249 4.05 1.54 -0.91
CA GLN A 249 3.56 2.65 -0.08
C GLN A 249 3.78 2.39 1.43
N PRO A 250 4.21 3.39 2.22
CA PRO A 250 4.48 4.80 1.86
C PRO A 250 5.95 5.09 1.49
N LEU A 251 6.72 4.10 1.05
CA LEU A 251 8.13 4.28 0.71
C LEU A 251 8.31 5.06 -0.59
N ASN A 252 9.20 6.06 -0.55
CA ASN A 252 9.54 6.90 -1.70
C ASN A 252 11.03 6.69 -2.08
N PRO A 253 11.35 6.31 -3.34
CA PRO A 253 12.74 6.18 -3.81
C PRO A 253 13.61 7.44 -3.63
N ASN A 254 13.02 8.63 -3.59
CA ASN A 254 13.74 9.89 -3.33
C ASN A 254 14.32 9.98 -1.90
N ASN A 255 13.83 9.13 -0.98
CA ASN A 255 14.25 9.10 0.42
C ASN A 255 15.01 7.81 0.77
N LEU A 256 15.44 7.05 -0.23
CA LEU A 256 16.16 5.78 -0.05
C LEU A 256 17.48 5.84 -0.78
N LEU A 257 18.51 5.21 -0.22
CA LEU A 257 19.81 5.09 -0.87
C LEU A 257 19.88 3.80 -1.69
N ARG A 258 20.66 3.80 -2.78
CA ARG A 258 20.95 2.57 -3.55
C ARG A 258 21.61 1.46 -2.72
N GLY A 259 22.29 1.83 -1.63
CA GLY A 259 22.91 0.91 -0.68
C GLY A 259 21.95 0.32 0.37
N SER A 260 20.66 0.67 0.35
CA SER A 260 19.74 0.30 1.44
C SER A 260 19.44 -1.20 1.51
N HIS A 261 19.55 -1.80 2.69
CA HIS A 261 19.12 -3.18 2.94
C HIS A 261 17.59 -3.33 3.10
N LYS A 262 16.80 -2.27 2.89
CA LYS A 262 15.34 -2.34 2.96
C LYS A 262 14.81 -3.25 1.85
N LYS A 263 13.97 -4.22 2.22
CA LYS A 263 13.28 -5.12 1.28
C LYS A 263 12.06 -4.41 0.69
N VAL A 264 11.99 -4.33 -0.62
CA VAL A 264 10.92 -3.66 -1.38
C VAL A 264 10.41 -4.59 -2.47
N TRP A 265 9.21 -4.32 -2.96
CA TRP A 265 8.60 -5.02 -4.08
C TRP A 265 9.10 -4.46 -5.40
N TRP A 266 9.46 -5.35 -6.30
CA TRP A 266 9.85 -5.07 -7.67
C TRP A 266 8.88 -5.77 -8.60
N ILE A 267 8.58 -5.14 -9.74
CA ILE A 267 7.86 -5.74 -10.85
C ILE A 267 8.75 -5.69 -12.09
N CYS A 268 9.22 -6.85 -12.55
CA CYS A 268 10.07 -6.88 -13.74
C CYS A 268 9.26 -6.67 -15.02
N PRO A 269 9.92 -6.38 -16.17
CA PRO A 269 9.23 -6.19 -17.44
C PRO A 269 8.31 -7.36 -17.86
N ASN A 270 8.64 -8.59 -17.45
CA ASN A 270 7.83 -9.80 -17.70
C ASN A 270 6.59 -9.92 -16.78
N GLY A 271 6.32 -8.91 -15.96
CA GLY A 271 5.19 -8.84 -15.03
C GLY A 271 5.30 -9.68 -13.77
N HIS A 272 6.49 -10.18 -13.44
CA HIS A 272 6.69 -10.88 -12.17
C HIS A 272 6.87 -9.88 -11.04
N SER A 273 6.03 -9.99 -10.01
CA SER A 273 6.22 -9.28 -8.74
C SER A 273 7.06 -10.13 -7.79
N TYR A 274 8.12 -9.55 -7.22
CA TYR A 274 9.03 -10.23 -6.30
C TYR A 274 9.62 -9.25 -5.28
N LYS A 275 10.07 -9.77 -4.12
CA LYS A 275 10.59 -8.95 -3.02
C LYS A 275 12.08 -9.20 -2.81
N THR A 276 12.90 -8.16 -2.85
CA THR A 276 14.34 -8.21 -2.53
C THR A 276 14.84 -6.88 -1.96
N THR A 277 16.08 -6.82 -1.48
CA THR A 277 16.65 -5.57 -0.94
C THR A 277 17.05 -4.61 -2.08
N ILE A 278 16.99 -3.29 -1.80
CA ILE A 278 17.48 -2.27 -2.74
C ILE A 278 18.96 -2.48 -3.03
N TYR A 279 19.76 -2.74 -2.00
CA TYR A 279 21.18 -3.07 -2.12
C TYR A 279 21.42 -4.19 -3.14
N THR A 280 20.70 -5.32 -3.00
CA THR A 280 20.84 -6.46 -3.90
C THR A 280 20.42 -6.15 -5.34
N ARG A 281 19.40 -5.30 -5.53
CA ARG A 281 18.93 -4.93 -6.87
C ARG A 281 19.80 -3.85 -7.53
N ALA A 282 20.20 -2.81 -6.79
CA ALA A 282 20.82 -1.59 -7.30
C ALA A 282 22.36 -1.58 -7.25
N ILE A 283 22.98 -2.35 -6.35
CA ILE A 283 24.44 -2.52 -6.30
C ILE A 283 24.85 -3.73 -7.13
N PHE A 284 24.25 -4.90 -6.86
CA PHE A 284 24.62 -6.15 -7.55
C PHE A 284 23.86 -6.38 -8.86
N GLY A 285 22.87 -5.53 -9.19
CA GLY A 285 22.15 -5.63 -10.45
C GLY A 285 21.31 -6.91 -10.62
N THR A 286 21.03 -7.65 -9.54
CA THR A 286 20.31 -8.95 -9.63
C THR A 286 18.99 -8.82 -10.39
N GLY A 287 18.70 -9.79 -11.26
CA GLY A 287 17.48 -9.81 -12.06
C GLY A 287 16.25 -10.31 -11.29
N CYS A 288 15.15 -10.53 -12.00
CA CYS A 288 13.97 -11.19 -11.44
C CYS A 288 14.24 -12.69 -11.23
N PRO A 289 14.13 -13.21 -9.99
CA PRO A 289 14.39 -14.62 -9.71
C PRO A 289 13.37 -15.56 -10.36
N ILE A 290 12.16 -15.07 -10.62
CA ILE A 290 11.11 -15.84 -11.29
C ILE A 290 11.43 -15.96 -12.79
N CYS A 291 11.88 -14.88 -13.42
CA CYS A 291 12.39 -14.93 -14.80
C CYS A 291 13.56 -15.91 -14.91
N ASP A 292 14.49 -15.86 -13.96
CA ASP A 292 15.66 -16.74 -13.95
C ASP A 292 15.25 -18.22 -13.88
N ALA A 293 14.30 -18.56 -13.00
CA ALA A 293 13.74 -19.90 -12.90
C ALA A 293 13.01 -20.36 -14.19
N GLU A 294 12.28 -19.47 -14.86
CA GLU A 294 11.53 -19.79 -16.09
C GLU A 294 12.43 -20.02 -17.31
N LYS A 295 13.58 -19.32 -17.41
CA LYS A 295 14.39 -19.29 -18.62
C LYS A 295 15.28 -20.54 -18.80
N ARG A 296 15.52 -21.32 -17.74
CA ARG A 296 16.36 -22.54 -17.77
C ARG A 296 17.74 -22.33 -18.42
N THR A 297 18.33 -21.14 -18.27
CA THR A 297 19.68 -20.75 -18.71
C THR A 297 20.17 -19.62 -17.78
N SER A 298 21.47 -19.55 -17.51
CA SER A 298 22.04 -18.60 -16.53
C SER A 298 22.81 -17.45 -17.22
N PHE A 299 22.96 -16.30 -16.53
CA PHE A 299 23.79 -15.20 -17.06
C PHE A 299 25.24 -15.64 -17.39
N PRO A 300 25.93 -16.44 -16.55
CA PRO A 300 27.23 -17.00 -16.89
C PRO A 300 27.26 -17.79 -18.20
N GLU A 301 26.28 -18.66 -18.45
CA GLU A 301 26.18 -19.43 -19.69
C GLU A 301 26.12 -18.50 -20.92
N GLN A 302 25.31 -17.44 -20.84
CA GLN A 302 25.20 -16.43 -21.90
C GLN A 302 26.48 -15.61 -22.07
N ALA A 303 27.14 -15.24 -20.96
CA ALA A 303 28.40 -14.51 -20.99
C ALA A 303 29.51 -15.32 -21.65
N ILE A 304 29.64 -16.61 -21.31
CA ILE A 304 30.60 -17.54 -21.93
C ILE A 304 30.37 -17.58 -23.44
N GLY A 305 29.14 -17.84 -23.88
CA GLY A 305 28.82 -17.89 -25.30
C GLY A 305 29.07 -16.55 -26.01
N PHE A 306 28.77 -15.40 -25.37
CA PHE A 306 29.03 -14.07 -25.92
C PHE A 306 30.50 -13.82 -26.24
N TYR A 307 31.42 -14.23 -25.36
CA TYR A 307 32.85 -14.07 -25.64
C TYR A 307 33.37 -15.08 -26.66
N LEU A 308 32.84 -16.32 -26.67
CA LEU A 308 33.23 -17.35 -27.64
C LEU A 308 32.79 -17.02 -29.07
N GLU A 309 31.64 -16.39 -29.24
CA GLU A 309 31.12 -15.97 -30.56
C GLU A 309 32.03 -15.00 -31.30
N LYS A 310 32.87 -14.26 -30.59
CA LYS A 310 33.86 -13.39 -31.23
C LYS A 310 34.93 -14.17 -32.00
N PHE A 311 35.02 -15.49 -31.80
CA PHE A 311 36.10 -16.33 -32.33
C PHE A 311 35.64 -17.60 -33.05
N THR A 312 34.43 -18.10 -32.76
CA THR A 312 33.87 -19.30 -33.40
C THR A 312 32.34 -19.27 -33.38
N ASP A 313 31.70 -20.06 -34.25
CA ASP A 313 30.26 -20.30 -34.19
C ASP A 313 29.86 -20.97 -32.86
N VAL A 314 28.79 -20.46 -32.26
CA VAL A 314 28.24 -20.96 -30.99
C VAL A 314 26.77 -21.35 -31.20
N LEU A 315 26.44 -22.60 -30.87
CA LEU A 315 25.07 -23.09 -30.86
C LEU A 315 24.59 -23.30 -29.43
N TYR A 316 23.51 -22.63 -29.05
CA TYR A 316 22.91 -22.74 -27.72
C TYR A 316 21.88 -23.86 -27.66
N ARG A 317 21.85 -24.60 -26.54
CA ARG A 317 20.89 -25.70 -26.29
C ARG A 317 20.82 -26.70 -27.45
N HIS A 318 21.96 -26.93 -28.09
CA HIS A 318 22.04 -27.78 -29.28
C HIS A 318 21.78 -29.23 -28.89
N LYS A 319 20.98 -29.95 -29.69
CA LYS A 319 20.63 -31.34 -29.41
C LYS A 319 21.37 -32.29 -30.35
N ILE A 320 22.10 -33.22 -29.75
CA ILE A 320 22.72 -34.34 -30.44
C ILE A 320 21.97 -35.60 -30.00
N GLY A 321 21.15 -36.13 -30.91
CA GLY A 321 20.13 -37.12 -30.59
C GLY A 321 19.11 -36.55 -29.59
N LYS A 322 19.02 -37.16 -28.40
CA LYS A 322 18.14 -36.69 -27.31
C LYS A 322 18.88 -35.85 -26.25
N THR A 323 20.19 -35.68 -26.40
CA THR A 323 21.04 -35.00 -25.43
C THR A 323 21.22 -33.54 -25.81
N GLU A 324 20.76 -32.62 -24.94
CA GLU A 324 20.95 -31.17 -25.08
C GLU A 324 22.32 -30.75 -24.52
N ILE A 325 23.02 -29.84 -25.18
CA ILE A 325 24.29 -29.22 -24.74
C ILE A 325 24.04 -27.72 -24.58
N ASP A 326 24.39 -27.14 -23.43
CA ASP A 326 24.09 -25.73 -23.13
C ASP A 326 24.75 -24.78 -24.14
N VAL A 327 26.06 -24.92 -24.35
CA VAL A 327 26.85 -24.16 -25.34
C VAL A 327 27.70 -25.14 -26.15
N PHE A 328 27.45 -25.24 -27.45
CA PHE A 328 28.18 -26.13 -28.35
C PHE A 328 28.99 -25.32 -29.38
N LEU A 329 30.26 -25.69 -29.56
CA LEU A 329 31.20 -25.11 -30.51
C LEU A 329 31.44 -26.13 -31.64
N PRO A 330 30.68 -26.09 -32.74
CA PRO A 330 30.68 -27.16 -33.73
C PRO A 330 32.04 -27.37 -34.38
N LYS A 331 32.72 -26.27 -34.74
CA LYS A 331 34.04 -26.29 -35.37
C LYS A 331 35.11 -26.96 -34.50
N LEU A 332 35.00 -26.83 -33.19
CA LEU A 332 35.98 -27.36 -32.24
C LEU A 332 35.56 -28.74 -31.69
N ALA A 333 34.34 -29.18 -31.96
CA ALA A 333 33.70 -30.32 -31.30
C ALA A 333 33.82 -30.25 -29.77
N ILE A 334 33.51 -29.07 -29.21
CA ILE A 334 33.51 -28.81 -27.76
C ILE A 334 32.09 -28.53 -27.30
N GLY A 335 31.65 -29.23 -26.26
CA GLY A 335 30.43 -28.93 -25.53
C GLY A 335 30.75 -28.33 -24.17
N ILE A 336 30.06 -27.26 -23.78
CA ILE A 336 30.19 -26.62 -22.47
C ILE A 336 28.86 -26.76 -21.74
N GLU A 337 28.92 -27.26 -20.51
CA GLU A 337 27.78 -27.46 -19.61
C GLU A 337 27.94 -26.57 -18.39
N TYR A 338 26.91 -25.82 -18.03
CA TYR A 338 26.94 -24.94 -16.87
C TYR A 338 26.02 -25.45 -15.76
N ASP A 339 26.60 -26.11 -14.76
CA ASP A 339 25.90 -26.66 -13.61
C ASP A 339 25.90 -25.66 -12.44
N GLY A 340 24.80 -24.94 -12.27
CA GLY A 340 24.62 -24.01 -11.14
C GLY A 340 24.44 -24.73 -9.79
N SER A 341 24.79 -24.04 -8.68
CA SER A 341 24.96 -24.64 -7.34
C SER A 341 23.71 -25.25 -6.68
N PHE A 342 22.54 -25.15 -7.33
CA PHE A 342 21.26 -25.63 -6.83
C PHE A 342 20.96 -27.11 -7.18
N TYR A 343 21.76 -27.77 -8.02
CA TYR A 343 21.39 -29.06 -8.64
C TYR A 343 22.11 -30.32 -8.16
N HIS A 344 22.78 -30.31 -7.00
CA HIS A 344 23.60 -31.47 -6.59
C HIS A 344 23.22 -32.04 -5.23
N LYS A 345 22.19 -32.91 -5.20
CA LYS A 345 22.06 -33.99 -4.20
C LYS A 345 21.38 -35.21 -4.83
N GLY A 346 22.03 -36.37 -4.78
CA GLY A 346 21.43 -37.67 -5.07
C GLY A 346 22.18 -38.50 -6.11
N SER A 347 22.30 -39.81 -5.87
CA SER A 347 23.01 -40.77 -6.72
C SER A 347 22.40 -40.95 -8.12
N GLU A 348 21.12 -40.62 -8.30
CA GLU A 348 20.48 -40.65 -9.62
C GLU A 348 20.94 -39.52 -10.55
N ASN A 349 21.17 -38.32 -10.01
CA ASN A 349 21.69 -37.20 -10.79
C ASN A 349 23.11 -37.48 -11.26
N GLU A 350 23.97 -38.02 -10.40
CA GLU A 350 25.33 -38.42 -10.76
C GLU A 350 25.35 -39.47 -11.88
N LYS A 351 24.47 -40.47 -11.81
CA LYS A 351 24.31 -41.47 -12.89
C LYS A 351 23.85 -40.84 -14.20
N ARG A 352 22.95 -39.85 -14.15
CA ARG A 352 22.47 -39.13 -15.34
C ARG A 352 23.56 -38.24 -15.95
N GLU A 353 24.30 -37.52 -15.13
CA GLU A 353 25.47 -36.73 -15.55
C GLU A 353 26.50 -37.63 -16.22
N LEU A 354 26.86 -38.75 -15.61
CA LEU A 354 27.85 -39.68 -16.16
C LEU A 354 27.41 -40.27 -17.51
N ARG A 355 26.13 -40.63 -17.66
CA ARG A 355 25.57 -41.08 -18.95
C ARG A 355 25.69 -40.01 -20.02
N LYS A 356 25.40 -38.74 -19.68
CA LYS A 356 25.53 -37.61 -20.59
C LYS A 356 26.99 -37.40 -21.00
N ASN A 357 27.90 -37.40 -20.03
CA ASN A 357 29.34 -37.21 -20.27
C ASN A 357 29.90 -38.32 -21.19
N ASN A 358 29.58 -39.58 -20.90
CA ASN A 358 30.01 -40.70 -21.74
C ASN A 358 29.41 -40.63 -23.14
N PHE A 359 28.13 -40.28 -23.28
CA PHE A 359 27.50 -40.12 -24.59
C PHE A 359 28.21 -39.06 -25.44
N LEU A 360 28.50 -37.89 -24.87
CA LEU A 360 29.20 -36.82 -25.59
C LEU A 360 30.62 -37.25 -25.98
N LYS A 361 31.36 -37.89 -25.07
CA LYS A 361 32.70 -38.44 -25.34
C LYS A 361 32.68 -39.46 -26.49
N THR A 362 31.75 -40.42 -26.48
CA THR A 362 31.61 -41.42 -27.55
C THR A 362 31.27 -40.81 -28.91
N ASN A 363 30.61 -39.64 -28.92
CA ASN A 363 30.35 -38.87 -30.14
C ASN A 363 31.51 -37.92 -30.53
N GLY A 364 32.69 -38.08 -29.92
CA GLY A 364 33.89 -37.29 -30.24
C GLY A 364 33.86 -35.85 -29.74
N ILE A 365 32.99 -35.54 -28.77
CA ILE A 365 32.82 -34.19 -28.24
C ILE A 365 33.58 -34.07 -26.92
N LEU A 366 34.49 -33.10 -26.86
CA LEU A 366 35.19 -32.74 -25.63
C LEU A 366 34.26 -31.93 -24.73
N LEU A 367 34.03 -32.40 -23.50
CA LEU A 367 33.14 -31.72 -22.56
C LEU A 367 33.92 -30.80 -21.61
N ILE A 368 33.50 -29.54 -21.48
CA ILE A 368 33.91 -28.64 -20.40
C ILE A 368 32.70 -28.43 -19.49
N ARG A 369 32.77 -28.92 -18.26
CA ARG A 369 31.68 -28.81 -17.29
C ARG A 369 32.04 -27.82 -16.18
N VAL A 370 31.28 -26.74 -16.07
CA VAL A 370 31.45 -25.71 -15.05
C VAL A 370 30.53 -26.02 -13.88
N LYS A 371 31.08 -26.22 -12.68
CA LYS A 371 30.33 -26.59 -11.47
C LYS A 371 30.45 -25.50 -10.40
N GLU A 372 29.31 -24.91 -10.02
CA GLU A 372 29.26 -23.93 -8.94
C GLU A 372 29.08 -24.57 -7.55
N HIS A 373 29.85 -24.11 -6.55
CA HIS A 373 29.81 -24.63 -5.19
C HIS A 373 29.39 -23.58 -4.16
N LYS A 374 28.40 -23.88 -3.30
CA LYS A 374 27.95 -22.94 -2.25
C LYS A 374 29.01 -22.62 -1.19
N ASP A 375 30.04 -23.46 -1.07
CA ASP A 375 31.14 -23.23 -0.15
C ASP A 375 32.07 -22.13 -0.67
N LYS A 376 32.14 -21.02 0.06
CA LYS A 376 33.01 -19.87 -0.25
C LYS A 376 34.51 -20.19 -0.15
N ARG A 377 34.89 -21.35 0.38
CA ARG A 377 36.28 -21.81 0.46
C ARG A 377 36.78 -22.45 -0.84
N ILE A 378 35.87 -22.79 -1.77
CA ILE A 378 36.24 -23.33 -3.08
C ILE A 378 36.92 -22.22 -3.89
N THR A 379 38.14 -22.49 -4.37
CA THR A 379 38.82 -21.63 -5.33
C THR A 379 38.54 -22.12 -6.75
N LEU A 380 38.63 -21.21 -7.73
CA LEU A 380 38.48 -21.57 -9.13
C LEU A 380 39.61 -22.52 -9.54
N ASN A 381 39.25 -23.69 -10.07
CA ASN A 381 40.23 -24.64 -10.61
C ASN A 381 39.70 -25.33 -11.86
N CYS A 382 40.61 -25.62 -12.79
CA CYS A 382 40.33 -26.39 -13.99
C CYS A 382 41.04 -27.73 -13.88
N LYS A 383 40.28 -28.83 -13.91
CA LYS A 383 40.80 -30.19 -13.73
C LYS A 383 40.42 -31.07 -14.93
N LYS A 384 41.41 -31.77 -15.51
CA LYS A 384 41.17 -32.80 -16.53
C LYS A 384 40.47 -34.02 -15.92
N THR A 385 39.54 -34.60 -16.67
CA THR A 385 38.70 -35.75 -16.31
C THR A 385 38.66 -36.74 -17.47
N ASP A 386 38.09 -37.94 -17.25
CA ASP A 386 38.00 -38.97 -18.29
C ASP A 386 37.17 -38.56 -19.52
N TYR A 387 36.34 -37.52 -19.42
CA TYR A 387 35.41 -37.06 -20.45
C TYR A 387 35.68 -35.62 -20.94
N GLY A 388 36.73 -34.98 -20.42
CA GLY A 388 37.12 -33.62 -20.76
C GLY A 388 37.60 -32.86 -19.53
N TYR A 389 36.99 -31.72 -19.20
CA TYR A 389 37.42 -30.85 -18.11
C TYR A 389 36.28 -30.49 -17.16
N ALA A 390 36.59 -30.39 -15.87
CA ALA A 390 35.72 -29.85 -14.85
C ALA A 390 36.31 -28.55 -14.31
N ILE A 391 35.54 -27.46 -14.39
CA ILE A 391 35.92 -26.17 -13.81
C ILE A 391 35.06 -25.93 -12.58
N ASN A 392 35.65 -25.97 -11.39
CA ASN A 392 34.93 -25.64 -10.15
C ASN A 392 35.02 -24.15 -9.90
N THR A 393 33.92 -23.52 -9.49
CA THR A 393 33.88 -22.10 -9.15
C THR A 393 33.03 -21.88 -7.89
N PRO A 394 33.41 -20.97 -6.98
CA PRO A 394 32.56 -20.64 -5.84
C PRO A 394 31.25 -19.98 -6.27
N TYR A 395 30.17 -20.30 -5.56
CA TYR A 395 28.88 -19.61 -5.62
C TYR A 395 29.05 -18.23 -5.00
N SER A 396 29.55 -17.33 -5.82
CA SER A 396 29.32 -15.91 -5.66
C SER A 396 28.29 -15.50 -6.70
N GLN A 397 28.02 -14.21 -6.83
CA GLN A 397 27.26 -13.71 -7.97
C GLN A 397 28.10 -13.98 -9.23
N ALA A 398 27.88 -15.15 -9.83
CA ALA A 398 28.73 -15.94 -10.76
C ALA A 398 29.43 -15.20 -11.90
N TYR A 399 29.05 -13.95 -12.18
CA TYR A 399 29.69 -13.12 -13.18
C TYR A 399 31.07 -12.61 -12.76
N LEU A 400 31.39 -12.55 -11.46
CA LEU A 400 32.68 -12.07 -10.96
C LEU A 400 33.86 -12.92 -11.43
N PHE A 401 33.63 -14.21 -11.68
CA PHE A 401 34.67 -15.17 -12.10
C PHE A 401 34.64 -15.49 -13.59
N VAL A 402 33.83 -14.78 -14.39
CA VAL A 402 33.73 -15.08 -15.84
C VAL A 402 35.07 -14.86 -16.54
N LYS A 403 35.88 -13.91 -16.08
CA LYS A 403 37.21 -13.68 -16.64
C LYS A 403 38.11 -14.91 -16.46
N GLU A 404 38.29 -15.35 -15.22
CA GLU A 404 39.12 -16.51 -14.89
C GLU A 404 38.56 -17.82 -15.49
N LEU A 405 37.24 -17.92 -15.61
CA LEU A 405 36.58 -19.02 -16.29
C LEU A 405 36.91 -19.04 -17.79
N MET A 406 36.85 -17.89 -18.46
CA MET A 406 37.20 -17.77 -19.87
C MET A 406 38.69 -18.04 -20.10
N ASP A 407 39.56 -17.64 -19.17
CA ASP A 407 41.00 -17.97 -19.21
C ASP A 407 41.21 -19.49 -19.15
N CYS A 408 40.50 -20.19 -18.26
CA CYS A 408 40.55 -21.66 -18.21
C CYS A 408 40.04 -22.31 -19.50
N ILE A 409 38.95 -21.79 -20.08
CA ILE A 409 38.41 -22.28 -21.35
C ILE A 409 39.43 -22.04 -22.48
N ALA A 410 40.10 -20.88 -22.52
CA ALA A 410 41.16 -20.59 -23.48
C ALA A 410 42.29 -21.64 -23.39
N THR A 411 42.78 -21.92 -22.17
CA THR A 411 43.83 -22.91 -21.94
C THR A 411 43.41 -24.31 -22.40
N VAL A 412 42.16 -24.71 -22.17
CA VAL A 412 41.65 -26.01 -22.63
C VAL A 412 41.60 -26.07 -24.15
N ILE A 413 41.10 -25.02 -24.81
CA ILE A 413 41.03 -24.95 -26.28
C ILE A 413 42.43 -24.99 -26.89
N GLU A 414 43.39 -24.25 -26.33
CA GLU A 414 44.77 -24.27 -26.78
C GLU A 414 45.39 -25.66 -26.63
N THR A 415 45.23 -26.28 -25.45
CA THR A 415 45.82 -27.59 -25.15
C THR A 415 45.24 -28.71 -26.01
N GLU A 416 43.92 -28.75 -26.20
CA GLU A 416 43.24 -29.88 -26.83
C GLU A 416 43.00 -29.69 -28.33
N LYS A 417 43.02 -28.45 -28.82
CA LYS A 417 42.68 -28.12 -30.21
C LYS A 417 43.76 -27.30 -30.92
N GLY A 418 44.77 -26.80 -30.20
CA GLY A 418 45.86 -26.02 -30.79
C GLY A 418 45.48 -24.60 -31.20
N TYR A 419 44.32 -24.09 -30.78
CA TYR A 419 43.89 -22.72 -31.05
C TYR A 419 44.16 -21.83 -29.84
N ASN A 420 45.04 -20.85 -29.99
CA ASN A 420 45.27 -19.85 -28.95
C ASN A 420 44.23 -18.73 -29.10
N TYR A 421 43.36 -18.60 -28.09
CA TYR A 421 42.39 -17.51 -27.98
C TYR A 421 42.72 -16.65 -26.78
N SER A 422 42.61 -15.33 -26.96
CA SER A 422 42.66 -14.34 -25.89
C SER A 422 41.34 -13.60 -25.83
N PHE A 423 40.69 -13.63 -24.68
CA PHE A 423 39.38 -13.02 -24.47
C PHE A 423 39.51 -11.67 -23.76
N ASP A 424 39.11 -10.57 -24.40
CA ASP A 424 38.93 -9.28 -23.74
C ASP A 424 37.62 -9.28 -22.92
N VAL A 425 37.69 -9.91 -21.74
CA VAL A 425 36.55 -10.05 -20.82
C VAL A 425 36.42 -8.81 -19.94
N ASN A 426 35.34 -8.06 -20.15
CA ASN A 426 34.94 -6.96 -19.27
C ASN A 426 33.44 -7.02 -19.02
N ILE A 427 33.05 -7.67 -17.92
CA ILE A 427 31.64 -7.86 -17.57
C ILE A 427 30.94 -6.54 -17.31
N GLU A 428 31.57 -5.58 -16.63
CA GLU A 428 30.91 -4.29 -16.34
C GLU A 428 30.53 -3.55 -17.62
N ARG A 429 31.44 -3.55 -18.61
CA ARG A 429 31.21 -2.99 -19.95
C ARG A 429 30.16 -3.78 -20.73
N ASP A 430 30.30 -5.10 -20.80
CA ASP A 430 29.56 -5.93 -21.75
C ASP A 430 28.21 -6.43 -21.20
N ARG A 431 27.95 -6.27 -19.91
CA ARG A 431 26.73 -6.73 -19.23
C ARG A 431 25.45 -6.24 -19.87
N GLY A 432 25.40 -4.98 -20.30
CA GLY A 432 24.22 -4.42 -20.99
C GLY A 432 23.88 -5.21 -22.24
N THR A 433 24.89 -5.41 -23.11
CA THR A 433 24.77 -6.16 -24.36
C THR A 433 24.45 -7.63 -24.14
N ILE A 434 25.10 -8.28 -23.16
CA ILE A 434 24.82 -9.70 -22.81
C ILE A 434 23.36 -9.85 -22.35
N LEU A 435 22.87 -8.94 -21.49
CA LEU A 435 21.47 -8.93 -21.06
C LEU A 435 20.49 -8.56 -22.18
N GLU A 436 20.88 -7.70 -23.11
CA GLU A 436 20.04 -7.33 -24.25
C GLU A 436 19.92 -8.49 -25.24
N ARG A 437 21.02 -9.18 -25.52
CA ARG A 437 21.06 -10.39 -26.34
C ARG A 437 20.23 -11.52 -25.73
N TYR A 438 20.26 -11.62 -24.40
CA TYR A 438 19.38 -12.50 -23.63
C TYR A 438 17.89 -12.16 -23.80
N ASN A 439 17.56 -10.88 -23.99
CA ASN A 439 16.21 -10.40 -24.23
C ASN A 439 15.78 -10.47 -25.71
N THR A 440 16.69 -10.39 -26.69
CA THR A 440 16.31 -10.41 -28.13
C THR A 440 15.72 -11.75 -28.57
N ASN A 441 16.25 -12.89 -28.11
CA ASN A 441 15.64 -14.21 -28.36
C ASN A 441 14.24 -14.34 -27.73
N PHE A 442 14.00 -13.67 -26.59
CA PHE A 442 12.69 -13.60 -25.96
C PHE A 442 11.74 -12.67 -26.72
N LYS A 443 12.23 -11.50 -27.16
CA LYS A 443 11.51 -10.50 -27.96
C LYS A 443 11.03 -11.08 -29.29
N ALA A 444 11.87 -11.87 -29.97
CA ALA A 444 11.52 -12.53 -31.24
C ALA A 444 10.29 -13.47 -31.11
N ASN A 445 10.10 -14.08 -29.93
CA ASN A 445 8.97 -14.95 -29.62
C ASN A 445 7.86 -14.25 -28.82
N SER A 446 7.96 -12.95 -28.63
CA SER A 446 6.99 -12.19 -27.85
C SER A 446 5.63 -12.09 -28.54
N VAL A 447 4.58 -11.88 -27.75
CA VAL A 447 3.25 -11.63 -28.28
C VAL A 447 3.20 -10.37 -29.14
N ALA A 448 3.96 -9.33 -28.80
CA ALA A 448 4.00 -8.10 -29.59
C ALA A 448 4.56 -8.33 -31.00
N ILE A 449 5.57 -9.20 -31.13
CA ILE A 449 6.18 -9.54 -32.44
C ILE A 449 5.38 -10.62 -33.18
N LYS A 450 4.93 -11.68 -32.48
CA LYS A 450 4.21 -12.81 -33.10
C LYS A 450 2.73 -12.53 -33.37
N LYS A 451 2.11 -11.57 -32.66
CA LYS A 451 0.71 -11.17 -32.80
C LYS A 451 0.58 -9.62 -32.81
N PRO A 452 1.16 -8.93 -33.82
CA PRO A 452 1.28 -7.47 -33.85
C PRO A 452 -0.05 -6.73 -34.01
N ILE A 453 -1.10 -7.37 -34.54
CA ILE A 453 -2.44 -6.78 -34.64
C ILE A 453 -3.19 -7.02 -33.34
N GLY A 454 -3.10 -8.23 -32.79
CA GLY A 454 -3.75 -8.63 -31.54
C GLY A 454 -3.28 -7.80 -30.36
N ILE A 455 -2.00 -7.40 -30.32
CA ILE A 455 -1.46 -6.61 -29.22
C ILE A 455 -2.07 -5.21 -29.10
N LYS A 456 -2.69 -4.69 -30.17
CA LYS A 456 -3.48 -3.45 -30.10
C LYS A 456 -4.66 -3.54 -29.12
N LYS A 457 -5.00 -4.74 -28.65
CA LYS A 457 -6.00 -4.97 -27.60
C LYS A 457 -5.41 -4.88 -26.19
N TRP A 458 -4.10 -4.68 -26.00
CA TRP A 458 -3.48 -4.64 -24.67
C TRP A 458 -3.97 -3.44 -23.85
N ASP A 459 -4.44 -3.67 -22.62
CA ASP A 459 -4.86 -2.59 -21.73
C ASP A 459 -3.68 -2.08 -20.89
N TYR A 460 -3.01 -1.03 -21.37
CA TYR A 460 -1.86 -0.41 -20.69
C TYR A 460 -2.21 0.17 -19.32
N SER A 461 -3.47 0.55 -19.08
CA SER A 461 -3.89 1.11 -17.80
C SER A 461 -4.00 0.06 -16.70
N LYS A 462 -4.43 -1.16 -17.06
CA LYS A 462 -4.66 -2.26 -16.11
C LYS A 462 -3.48 -3.24 -16.01
N ASN A 463 -2.59 -3.25 -16.99
CA ASN A 463 -1.41 -4.13 -17.00
C ASN A 463 -0.14 -3.48 -16.43
N GLY A 464 -0.21 -2.22 -15.95
CA GLY A 464 0.93 -1.54 -15.33
C GLY A 464 2.15 -1.44 -16.24
N ASN A 465 3.35 -1.61 -15.68
CA ASN A 465 4.64 -1.51 -16.39
C ASN A 465 5.03 -2.78 -17.16
N VAL A 466 4.10 -3.71 -17.39
CA VAL A 466 4.41 -4.95 -18.12
C VAL A 466 4.57 -4.65 -19.61
N ASP A 467 5.77 -4.92 -20.14
CA ASP A 467 6.07 -4.75 -21.56
C ASP A 467 5.67 -6.01 -22.34
N PRO A 468 4.70 -5.95 -23.27
CA PRO A 468 4.28 -7.10 -24.05
C PRO A 468 5.37 -7.67 -24.98
N ASN A 469 6.44 -6.91 -25.29
CA ASN A 469 7.61 -7.42 -26.00
C ASN A 469 8.43 -8.42 -25.18
N THR A 470 8.13 -8.56 -23.89
CA THR A 470 8.83 -9.48 -22.99
C THR A 470 8.01 -10.72 -22.65
N ILE A 471 6.77 -10.81 -23.15
CA ILE A 471 5.86 -11.91 -22.87
C ILE A 471 5.79 -12.87 -24.07
N PRO A 472 6.18 -14.14 -23.92
CA PRO A 472 6.11 -15.11 -25.01
C PRO A 472 4.68 -15.33 -25.49
N VAL A 473 4.50 -15.54 -26.79
CA VAL A 473 3.17 -15.81 -27.39
C VAL A 473 2.49 -17.06 -26.84
N SER A 474 3.26 -18.02 -26.30
CA SER A 474 2.78 -19.25 -25.65
C SER A 474 2.47 -19.08 -24.15
N SER A 475 2.56 -17.85 -23.62
CA SER A 475 2.37 -17.62 -22.19
C SER A 475 0.92 -17.89 -21.76
N LYS A 476 0.77 -18.66 -20.68
CA LYS A 476 -0.52 -18.89 -20.00
C LYS A 476 -0.92 -17.76 -19.06
N LYS A 477 -0.03 -16.77 -18.86
CA LYS A 477 -0.30 -15.62 -18.00
C LYS A 477 -1.48 -14.83 -18.55
N ARG A 478 -2.35 -14.42 -17.63
CA ARG A 478 -3.55 -13.67 -17.93
C ARG A 478 -3.27 -12.18 -17.78
N PHE A 479 -3.73 -11.40 -18.74
CA PHE A 479 -3.62 -9.95 -18.77
C PHE A 479 -4.97 -9.34 -19.14
N PHE A 480 -5.12 -8.05 -18.89
CA PHE A 480 -6.28 -7.28 -19.27
C PHE A 480 -6.18 -6.85 -20.74
N TRP A 481 -7.30 -6.99 -21.44
CA TRP A 481 -7.44 -6.64 -22.84
C TRP A 481 -8.67 -5.77 -23.04
N LYS A 482 -8.59 -4.86 -23.99
CA LYS A 482 -9.67 -3.96 -24.40
C LYS A 482 -9.84 -4.01 -25.91
N CYS A 483 -11.04 -4.33 -26.38
CA CYS A 483 -11.31 -4.38 -27.81
C CYS A 483 -11.39 -2.95 -28.37
N PRO A 484 -10.53 -2.57 -29.32
CA PRO A 484 -10.59 -1.22 -29.91
C PRO A 484 -11.88 -1.01 -30.74
N THR A 485 -12.53 -2.08 -31.19
CA THR A 485 -13.74 -1.99 -32.02
C THR A 485 -15.02 -1.77 -31.22
N CYS A 486 -15.20 -2.45 -30.08
CA CYS A 486 -16.45 -2.40 -29.30
C CYS A 486 -16.28 -1.97 -27.85
N GLY A 487 -15.05 -1.66 -27.43
CA GLY A 487 -14.74 -1.28 -26.05
C GLY A 487 -14.82 -2.42 -25.03
N TYR A 488 -15.19 -3.64 -25.42
CA TYR A 488 -15.30 -4.76 -24.49
C TYR A 488 -13.95 -5.07 -23.83
N GLU A 489 -13.94 -5.11 -22.50
CA GLU A 489 -12.78 -5.43 -21.68
C GLU A 489 -12.88 -6.85 -21.14
N TRP A 490 -11.76 -7.59 -21.10
CA TRP A 490 -11.69 -8.91 -20.49
C TRP A 490 -10.29 -9.24 -19.98
N GLU A 491 -10.20 -10.20 -19.06
CA GLU A 491 -8.95 -10.78 -18.60
C GLU A 491 -8.75 -12.16 -19.25
N GLY A 492 -7.61 -12.39 -19.91
CA GLY A 492 -7.38 -13.63 -20.66
C GLY A 492 -5.91 -13.95 -20.87
N ALA A 493 -5.61 -15.23 -21.11
CA ALA A 493 -4.24 -15.70 -21.33
C ALA A 493 -3.69 -15.26 -22.70
N VAL A 494 -2.39 -14.97 -22.78
CA VAL A 494 -1.70 -14.54 -24.01
C VAL A 494 -1.77 -15.60 -25.12
N GLU A 495 -1.63 -16.88 -24.77
CA GLU A 495 -1.74 -17.98 -25.73
C GLU A 495 -3.06 -17.96 -26.50
N ASN A 496 -4.15 -17.51 -25.84
CA ASN A 496 -5.50 -17.44 -26.39
C ASN A 496 -5.79 -16.12 -27.14
N LEU A 497 -4.84 -15.18 -27.22
CA LEU A 497 -5.00 -13.94 -27.96
C LEU A 497 -5.13 -14.22 -29.46
N THR A 498 -6.13 -13.62 -30.11
CA THR A 498 -6.24 -13.66 -31.58
C THR A 498 -5.55 -12.45 -32.20
N ASP A 499 -4.84 -12.67 -33.31
CA ASP A 499 -4.10 -11.63 -34.04
C ASP A 499 -5.00 -10.85 -35.02
N THR A 500 -6.01 -10.21 -34.48
CA THR A 500 -7.00 -9.39 -35.20
C THR A 500 -7.28 -8.12 -34.41
N LEU A 501 -8.03 -7.14 -34.92
CA LEU A 501 -8.48 -5.99 -34.12
C LEU A 501 -9.72 -6.29 -33.27
N THR A 502 -10.56 -7.24 -33.70
CA THR A 502 -11.85 -7.54 -33.08
C THR A 502 -11.73 -8.56 -31.94
N CYS A 503 -12.59 -8.47 -30.92
CA CYS A 503 -12.70 -9.50 -29.89
C CYS A 503 -13.62 -10.65 -30.29
N ALA A 504 -13.61 -11.74 -29.51
CA ALA A 504 -14.47 -12.89 -29.74
C ALA A 504 -15.97 -12.54 -29.77
N LYS A 505 -16.41 -11.54 -29.00
CA LYS A 505 -17.80 -11.05 -29.03
C LYS A 505 -18.17 -10.40 -30.37
N CYS A 506 -17.28 -9.57 -30.93
CA CYS A 506 -17.49 -8.98 -32.26
C CYS A 506 -17.60 -10.08 -33.33
N VAL A 507 -16.72 -11.07 -33.29
CA VAL A 507 -16.72 -12.20 -34.23
C VAL A 507 -18.02 -13.02 -34.09
N HIS A 508 -18.48 -13.29 -32.87
CA HIS A 508 -19.75 -13.98 -32.62
C HIS A 508 -20.95 -13.17 -33.11
N GLY A 509 -21.00 -11.86 -32.87
CA GLY A 509 -22.07 -10.99 -33.34
C GLY A 509 -22.23 -11.01 -34.85
N VAL A 510 -21.12 -10.95 -35.60
CA VAL A 510 -21.12 -11.05 -37.07
C VAL A 510 -21.59 -12.43 -37.55
N LYS A 511 -21.16 -13.52 -36.90
CA LYS A 511 -21.62 -14.88 -37.23
C LYS A 511 -23.12 -15.04 -36.98
N MET A 512 -23.65 -14.53 -35.86
CA MET A 512 -25.07 -14.58 -35.55
C MET A 512 -25.91 -13.76 -36.53
N ALA A 513 -25.46 -12.56 -36.91
CA ALA A 513 -26.13 -11.73 -37.92
C ALA A 513 -26.16 -12.42 -39.30
N LYS A 514 -25.05 -13.05 -39.72
CA LYS A 514 -25.01 -13.85 -40.95
C LYS A 514 -25.96 -15.06 -40.90
N HIS A 515 -26.03 -15.75 -39.76
CA HIS A 515 -26.92 -16.90 -39.58
C HIS A 515 -28.40 -16.49 -39.64
N ALA A 516 -28.80 -15.42 -38.94
CA ALA A 516 -30.16 -14.88 -38.99
C ALA A 516 -30.54 -14.45 -40.42
N LYS A 517 -29.64 -13.75 -41.12
CA LYS A 517 -29.86 -13.33 -42.52
C LYS A 517 -29.99 -14.53 -43.47
N SER A 518 -29.26 -15.62 -43.22
CA SER A 518 -29.39 -16.88 -43.98
C SER A 518 -30.74 -17.55 -43.77
N ILE A 519 -31.23 -17.62 -42.52
CA ILE A 519 -32.54 -18.20 -42.19
C ILE A 519 -33.66 -17.38 -42.85
N SER A 520 -33.61 -16.05 -42.75
CA SER A 520 -34.63 -15.15 -43.34
C SER A 520 -34.78 -15.28 -44.86
N LYS A 521 -33.77 -15.81 -45.57
CA LYS A 521 -33.78 -15.96 -47.03
C LYS A 521 -34.27 -17.33 -47.51
N ARG A 522 -34.33 -18.35 -46.64
CA ARG A 522 -34.78 -19.69 -47.00
C ARG A 522 -36.26 -19.84 -46.67
N LYS A 523 -37.12 -19.87 -47.69
CA LYS A 523 -38.55 -20.15 -47.53
C LYS A 523 -38.76 -21.48 -46.80
N GLY A 524 -39.65 -21.47 -45.80
CA GLY A 524 -40.07 -22.68 -45.08
C GLY A 524 -39.10 -23.20 -44.03
N TYR A 525 -38.19 -22.37 -43.50
CA TYR A 525 -37.18 -22.78 -42.50
C TYR A 525 -37.38 -22.16 -41.11
N SER A 526 -38.15 -21.08 -41.00
CA SER A 526 -38.38 -20.39 -39.73
C SER A 526 -39.45 -21.07 -38.87
N LEU A 527 -39.44 -20.78 -37.56
CA LEU A 527 -40.47 -21.24 -36.63
C LEU A 527 -41.86 -20.77 -37.06
N ALA A 528 -41.96 -19.53 -37.53
CA ALA A 528 -43.22 -18.96 -37.99
C ALA A 528 -43.79 -19.67 -39.23
N GLU A 529 -42.93 -20.14 -40.14
CA GLU A 529 -43.36 -20.84 -41.35
C GLU A 529 -43.63 -22.33 -41.11
N GLN A 530 -42.77 -23.03 -40.35
CA GLN A 530 -42.91 -24.47 -40.12
C GLN A 530 -43.94 -24.84 -39.06
N HIS A 531 -44.14 -23.97 -38.06
CA HIS A 531 -45.08 -24.23 -36.95
C HIS A 531 -45.96 -23.01 -36.64
N PRO A 532 -46.74 -22.47 -37.58
CA PRO A 532 -47.57 -21.28 -37.35
C PRO A 532 -48.58 -21.48 -36.21
N GLY A 533 -49.08 -22.71 -36.02
CA GLY A 533 -50.01 -23.03 -34.93
C GLY A 533 -49.44 -22.82 -33.52
N ILE A 534 -48.12 -22.95 -33.35
CA ILE A 534 -47.46 -22.77 -32.05
C ILE A 534 -47.35 -21.29 -31.66
N LEU A 535 -47.40 -20.38 -32.64
CA LEU A 535 -47.32 -18.95 -32.40
C LEU A 535 -48.56 -18.38 -31.72
N LYS A 536 -49.67 -19.11 -31.72
CA LYS A 536 -50.86 -18.77 -30.92
C LYS A 536 -50.57 -18.73 -29.42
N GLU A 537 -49.52 -19.43 -28.99
CA GLU A 537 -49.06 -19.45 -27.61
C GLU A 537 -47.75 -18.69 -27.42
N TRP A 538 -47.32 -17.88 -28.39
CA TRP A 538 -46.11 -17.07 -28.28
C TRP A 538 -46.41 -15.75 -27.56
N ASP A 539 -45.61 -15.41 -26.55
CA ASP A 539 -45.74 -14.13 -25.85
C ASP A 539 -44.87 -13.06 -26.56
N TYR A 540 -45.48 -12.20 -27.38
CA TYR A 540 -44.75 -11.20 -28.17
C TYR A 540 -44.14 -10.08 -27.31
N ASP A 541 -44.78 -9.74 -26.20
CA ASP A 541 -44.33 -8.66 -25.32
C ASP A 541 -43.09 -9.08 -24.54
N LYS A 542 -43.01 -10.34 -24.11
CA LYS A 542 -41.84 -10.88 -23.39
C LYS A 542 -40.72 -11.39 -24.30
N ASN A 543 -41.01 -11.62 -25.58
CA ASN A 543 -40.03 -12.13 -26.56
C ASN A 543 -39.51 -11.07 -27.55
N GLN A 544 -39.51 -9.78 -27.20
CA GLN A 544 -39.09 -8.68 -28.11
C GLN A 544 -37.70 -8.87 -28.75
N SER A 545 -36.78 -9.60 -28.10
CA SER A 545 -35.43 -9.90 -28.62
C SER A 545 -35.34 -11.16 -29.49
N ILE A 546 -36.46 -11.87 -29.70
CA ILE A 546 -36.54 -13.14 -30.42
C ILE A 546 -37.66 -13.04 -31.46
N ASP A 547 -37.28 -12.84 -32.72
CA ASP A 547 -38.22 -12.84 -33.83
C ASP A 547 -38.46 -14.28 -34.33
N PRO A 548 -39.71 -14.81 -34.28
CA PRO A 548 -40.05 -16.15 -34.77
C PRO A 548 -39.79 -16.35 -36.27
N LYS A 549 -39.64 -15.28 -37.06
CA LYS A 549 -39.27 -15.33 -38.48
C LYS A 549 -37.76 -15.55 -38.69
N ASN A 550 -36.94 -15.31 -37.67
CA ASN A 550 -35.48 -15.36 -37.73
C ASN A 550 -34.87 -16.48 -36.87
N ILE A 551 -35.68 -17.46 -36.47
CA ILE A 551 -35.29 -18.57 -35.61
C ILE A 551 -35.87 -19.88 -36.11
N THR A 552 -35.15 -20.99 -35.93
CA THR A 552 -35.60 -22.31 -36.39
C THR A 552 -36.33 -23.07 -35.28
N PRO A 553 -37.19 -24.05 -35.63
CA PRO A 553 -37.91 -24.86 -34.65
C PRO A 553 -37.01 -25.70 -33.73
N GLY A 554 -35.80 -26.05 -34.18
CA GLY A 554 -34.81 -26.80 -33.41
C GLY A 554 -34.02 -25.98 -32.38
N SER A 555 -34.32 -24.69 -32.22
CA SER A 555 -33.53 -23.78 -31.36
C SER A 555 -33.59 -24.14 -29.87
N ASN A 556 -32.43 -24.07 -29.22
CA ASN A 556 -32.30 -24.15 -27.75
C ASN A 556 -32.67 -22.85 -27.03
N LYS A 557 -32.87 -21.74 -27.76
CA LYS A 557 -33.26 -20.47 -27.12
C LYS A 557 -34.58 -20.65 -26.39
N LYS A 558 -34.63 -20.12 -25.17
CA LYS A 558 -35.84 -20.04 -24.37
C LYS A 558 -36.72 -18.90 -24.87
N ALA A 559 -38.01 -19.15 -24.94
CA ALA A 559 -39.02 -18.17 -25.25
C ALA A 559 -40.12 -18.26 -24.19
N TRP A 560 -40.80 -17.15 -23.97
CA TRP A 560 -42.02 -17.08 -23.18
C TRP A 560 -43.22 -17.56 -23.99
N TRP A 561 -44.01 -18.42 -23.37
CA TRP A 561 -45.21 -19.02 -23.94
C TRP A 561 -46.41 -18.68 -23.06
N LYS A 562 -47.57 -18.49 -23.67
CA LYS A 562 -48.84 -18.21 -23.01
C LYS A 562 -49.90 -19.23 -23.43
N CYS A 563 -50.43 -19.98 -22.48
CA CYS A 563 -51.31 -21.10 -22.81
C CYS A 563 -52.63 -20.59 -23.36
N SER A 564 -52.99 -21.06 -24.54
CA SER A 564 -54.28 -20.75 -25.17
C SER A 564 -55.49 -21.27 -24.39
N ASN A 565 -55.33 -22.34 -23.59
CA ASN A 565 -56.42 -22.97 -22.84
C ASN A 565 -56.64 -22.39 -21.44
N CYS A 566 -55.57 -22.16 -20.67
CA CYS A 566 -55.69 -21.74 -19.26
C CYS A 566 -55.02 -20.41 -18.93
N GLY A 567 -54.49 -19.72 -19.95
CA GLY A 567 -53.80 -18.43 -19.81
C GLY A 567 -52.45 -18.48 -19.10
N TYR A 568 -52.01 -19.65 -18.61
CA TYR A 568 -50.76 -19.79 -17.88
C TYR A 568 -49.56 -19.45 -18.75
N GLU A 569 -48.68 -18.59 -18.23
CA GLU A 569 -47.46 -18.16 -18.90
C GLU A 569 -46.24 -18.93 -18.37
N TRP A 570 -45.34 -19.38 -19.24
CA TRP A 570 -44.12 -20.08 -18.84
C TRP A 570 -42.98 -19.90 -19.83
N GLU A 571 -41.76 -20.04 -19.35
CA GLU A 571 -40.56 -20.03 -20.19
C GLU A 571 -40.16 -21.46 -20.57
N SER A 572 -39.89 -21.72 -21.85
CA SER A 572 -39.39 -23.02 -22.30
C SER A 572 -38.56 -22.91 -23.59
N PRO A 573 -37.55 -23.80 -23.82
CA PRO A 573 -36.83 -23.85 -25.09
C PRO A 573 -37.77 -24.10 -26.28
N ILE A 574 -37.56 -23.40 -27.39
CA ILE A 574 -38.39 -23.50 -28.60
C ILE A 574 -38.48 -24.94 -29.12
N LYS A 575 -37.34 -25.64 -29.20
CA LYS A 575 -37.32 -27.06 -29.61
C LYS A 575 -38.18 -27.98 -28.73
N VAL A 576 -38.33 -27.65 -27.45
CA VAL A 576 -39.09 -28.46 -26.50
C VAL A 576 -40.58 -28.21 -26.72
N ARG A 577 -40.98 -26.96 -26.91
CA ARG A 577 -42.36 -26.61 -27.21
C ARG A 577 -42.82 -27.20 -28.54
N VAL A 578 -41.96 -27.16 -29.58
CA VAL A 578 -42.23 -27.73 -30.91
C VAL A 578 -42.43 -29.24 -30.87
N LYS A 579 -41.69 -29.97 -30.02
CA LYS A 579 -41.80 -31.43 -29.85
C LYS A 579 -43.09 -31.90 -29.16
N GLY A 580 -44.01 -31.01 -28.80
CA GLY A 580 -45.35 -31.37 -28.30
C GLY A 580 -45.53 -31.31 -26.79
N HIS A 581 -44.57 -30.77 -26.02
CA HIS A 581 -44.81 -30.49 -24.61
C HIS A 581 -45.81 -29.34 -24.46
N SER A 582 -47.00 -29.68 -23.93
CA SER A 582 -48.10 -28.73 -23.68
C SER A 582 -47.90 -27.97 -22.37
N CYS A 583 -48.78 -26.99 -22.12
CA CYS A 583 -48.75 -26.18 -20.90
C CYS A 583 -48.57 -27.05 -19.64
N PRO A 584 -47.55 -26.78 -18.80
CA PRO A 584 -47.25 -27.61 -17.63
C PRO A 584 -48.39 -27.61 -16.61
N LYS A 585 -49.12 -26.49 -16.47
CA LYS A 585 -50.30 -26.40 -15.59
C LYS A 585 -51.43 -27.33 -16.05
N CYS A 586 -51.75 -27.34 -17.35
CA CYS A 586 -52.77 -28.24 -17.91
C CYS A 586 -52.35 -29.72 -17.83
N ALA A 587 -51.06 -30.02 -17.96
CA ALA A 587 -50.55 -31.38 -17.84
C ALA A 587 -50.72 -31.95 -16.42
N ILE A 588 -50.47 -31.13 -15.39
CA ILE A 588 -50.68 -31.50 -13.99
C ILE A 588 -52.17 -31.79 -13.71
N GLN A 589 -53.08 -30.94 -14.20
CA GLN A 589 -54.52 -31.12 -14.00
C GLN A 589 -55.06 -32.41 -14.64
N ARG A 590 -54.53 -32.82 -15.81
CA ARG A 590 -54.91 -34.11 -16.42
C ARG A 590 -54.38 -35.30 -15.63
N ALA A 591 -53.17 -35.20 -15.08
CA ALA A 591 -52.55 -36.27 -14.31
C ALA A 591 -53.25 -36.51 -12.96
N SER A 592 -53.89 -35.49 -12.35
CA SER A 592 -54.60 -35.66 -11.08
C SER A 592 -55.91 -36.44 -11.20
N VAL A 593 -56.57 -36.42 -12.36
CA VAL A 593 -57.87 -37.09 -12.58
C VAL A 593 -57.71 -38.60 -12.85
N ALA A 594 -56.57 -39.05 -13.38
CA ALA A 594 -56.34 -40.44 -13.75
C ALA A 594 -55.95 -41.39 -12.59
N LYS A 595 -55.98 -40.95 -11.32
CA LYS A 595 -55.24 -41.58 -10.21
C LYS A 595 -56.03 -42.55 -9.30
N PHE A 596 -57.29 -42.87 -9.58
CA PHE A 596 -58.10 -43.75 -8.73
C PHE A 596 -58.74 -44.88 -9.54
N LYS A 597 -58.01 -46.00 -9.74
CA LYS A 597 -58.57 -47.26 -10.25
C LYS A 597 -58.86 -48.19 -9.08
N LYS A 598 -60.06 -48.78 -9.07
CA LYS A 598 -60.49 -49.72 -8.03
C LYS A 598 -59.74 -51.05 -8.14
N VAL A 599 -59.53 -51.72 -7.01
CA VAL A 599 -58.84 -53.01 -6.94
C VAL A 599 -59.58 -53.99 -6.05
N ILE A 600 -59.53 -55.26 -6.38
CA ILE A 600 -60.16 -56.35 -5.61
C ILE A 600 -59.10 -57.32 -5.09
N ASN A 601 -59.27 -57.75 -3.83
CA ASN A 601 -58.57 -58.90 -3.28
C ASN A 601 -59.34 -60.16 -3.71
N ILE A 602 -58.72 -61.05 -4.47
CA ILE A 602 -59.41 -62.16 -5.12
C ILE A 602 -59.86 -63.21 -4.09
N GLU A 603 -59.08 -63.45 -3.04
CA GLU A 603 -59.41 -64.44 -2.02
C GLU A 603 -60.56 -63.99 -1.12
N THR A 604 -60.60 -62.71 -0.76
CA THR A 604 -61.63 -62.19 0.17
C THR A 604 -62.85 -61.61 -0.55
N GLY A 605 -62.71 -61.26 -1.83
CA GLY A 605 -63.73 -60.59 -2.64
C GLY A 605 -63.90 -59.09 -2.33
N GLU A 606 -63.11 -58.51 -1.43
CA GLU A 606 -63.23 -57.10 -1.06
C GLU A 606 -62.73 -56.15 -2.15
N ILE A 607 -63.54 -55.15 -2.52
CA ILE A 607 -63.22 -54.11 -3.51
C ILE A 607 -62.88 -52.80 -2.81
N PHE A 608 -61.75 -52.20 -3.20
CA PHE A 608 -61.23 -50.93 -2.71
C PHE A 608 -61.25 -49.88 -3.82
N ASN A 609 -61.47 -48.61 -3.46
CA ASN A 609 -61.51 -47.52 -4.43
C ASN A 609 -60.12 -47.12 -4.94
N SER A 610 -59.06 -47.56 -4.26
CA SER A 610 -57.67 -47.38 -4.70
C SER A 610 -56.73 -48.44 -4.11
N ILE A 611 -55.56 -48.63 -4.72
CA ILE A 611 -54.48 -49.46 -4.17
C ILE A 611 -54.05 -48.99 -2.77
N MET A 612 -54.16 -47.70 -2.48
CA MET A 612 -53.78 -47.13 -1.19
C MET A 612 -54.70 -47.63 -0.07
N GLU A 613 -56.00 -47.65 -0.31
CA GLU A 613 -56.99 -48.13 0.65
C GLU A 613 -56.81 -49.64 0.93
N ALA A 614 -56.56 -50.43 -0.13
CA ALA A 614 -56.22 -51.84 -0.01
C ALA A 614 -54.92 -52.08 0.78
N ALA A 615 -53.87 -51.29 0.50
CA ALA A 615 -52.58 -51.37 1.17
C ALA A 615 -52.69 -51.12 2.67
N ASP A 616 -53.43 -50.08 3.05
CA ASP A 616 -53.57 -49.69 4.45
C ASP A 616 -54.40 -50.74 5.22
N LYS A 617 -55.47 -51.29 4.63
CA LYS A 617 -56.31 -52.32 5.29
C LYS A 617 -55.56 -53.61 5.58
N TYR A 618 -54.77 -54.10 4.61
CA TYR A 618 -54.01 -55.35 4.77
C TYR A 618 -52.60 -55.11 5.34
N ASN A 619 -52.26 -53.85 5.67
CA ASN A 619 -50.94 -53.41 6.12
C ASN A 619 -49.80 -53.92 5.21
N ILE A 620 -49.99 -53.76 3.90
CA ILE A 620 -49.04 -54.19 2.86
C ILE A 620 -48.54 -53.00 2.05
N GLY A 621 -47.31 -53.08 1.56
CA GLY A 621 -46.75 -52.04 0.70
C GLY A 621 -47.58 -51.83 -0.57
N ARG A 622 -47.94 -50.58 -0.87
CA ARG A 622 -48.67 -50.20 -2.10
C ARG A 622 -47.97 -50.69 -3.37
N THR A 623 -46.63 -50.67 -3.37
CA THR A 623 -45.79 -51.17 -4.46
C THR A 623 -45.89 -52.68 -4.63
N SER A 624 -46.12 -53.43 -3.55
CA SER A 624 -46.32 -54.88 -3.58
C SER A 624 -47.64 -55.24 -4.25
N ILE A 625 -48.74 -54.57 -3.88
CA ILE A 625 -50.03 -54.74 -4.59
C ILE A 625 -49.87 -54.34 -6.06
N THR A 626 -49.19 -53.22 -6.35
CA THR A 626 -48.94 -52.77 -7.73
C THR A 626 -48.11 -53.78 -8.52
N ALA A 627 -47.13 -54.45 -7.90
CA ALA A 627 -46.34 -55.50 -8.53
C ALA A 627 -47.20 -56.73 -8.84
N CYS A 628 -48.13 -57.09 -7.94
CA CYS A 628 -49.10 -58.16 -8.16
C CYS A 628 -50.04 -57.84 -9.33
N LEU A 629 -50.64 -56.65 -9.34
CA LEU A 629 -51.55 -56.18 -10.41
C LEU A 629 -50.90 -56.12 -11.79
N ASN A 630 -49.59 -55.88 -11.85
CA ASN A 630 -48.82 -55.84 -13.09
C ASN A 630 -48.18 -57.20 -13.45
N GLY A 631 -48.53 -58.28 -12.73
CA GLY A 631 -48.02 -59.64 -12.97
C GLY A 631 -46.54 -59.85 -12.66
N ARG A 632 -45.89 -58.90 -11.97
CA ARG A 632 -44.47 -59.00 -11.57
C ARG A 632 -44.28 -59.81 -10.28
N SER A 633 -45.31 -59.87 -9.45
CA SER A 633 -45.39 -60.77 -8.31
C SER A 633 -46.66 -61.61 -8.43
N LYS A 634 -46.65 -62.84 -7.92
CA LYS A 634 -47.86 -63.66 -7.89
C LYS A 634 -48.83 -63.17 -6.81
N THR A 635 -48.32 -62.84 -5.62
CA THR A 635 -49.14 -62.34 -4.50
C THR A 635 -48.53 -61.10 -3.85
N ALA A 636 -49.34 -60.37 -3.09
CA ALA A 636 -48.90 -59.32 -2.17
C ALA A 636 -49.63 -59.49 -0.83
N GLY A 637 -48.86 -59.66 0.25
CA GLY A 637 -49.42 -60.00 1.57
C GLY A 637 -50.01 -61.39 1.68
N GLY A 638 -49.69 -62.29 0.73
CA GLY A 638 -50.32 -63.61 0.62
C GLY A 638 -51.57 -63.65 -0.27
N TYR A 639 -52.07 -62.50 -0.74
CA TYR A 639 -53.28 -62.38 -1.55
C TYR A 639 -53.00 -62.07 -3.03
N HIS A 640 -53.91 -62.46 -3.91
CA HIS A 640 -53.93 -62.07 -5.31
C HIS A 640 -54.80 -60.83 -5.51
N TRP A 641 -54.33 -59.92 -6.37
CA TRP A 641 -54.96 -58.62 -6.58
C TRP A 641 -55.29 -58.43 -8.06
N LYS A 642 -56.47 -57.87 -8.36
CA LYS A 642 -56.88 -57.50 -9.72
C LYS A 642 -57.45 -56.08 -9.74
N TYR A 643 -57.30 -55.36 -10.86
CA TYR A 643 -58.09 -54.15 -11.08
C TYR A 643 -59.55 -54.53 -11.29
N VAL A 644 -60.45 -53.73 -10.72
CA VAL A 644 -61.86 -53.80 -11.06
C VAL A 644 -62.09 -52.83 -12.21
N ASP A 645 -62.61 -53.37 -13.31
CA ASP A 645 -62.96 -52.59 -14.49
C ASP A 645 -64.16 -51.67 -14.23
#